data_AF-A0A8H8QZ63-F1
#
_entry.id   AF-A0A8H8QZ63-F1
#
_cell.length_a   1.000
_cell.length_b   1.000
_cell.length_c   1.000
_cell.angle_alpha   90.00
_cell.angle_beta   90.00
_cell.angle_gamma   90.00
#
_symmetry.space_group_name_H-M   'P 1'
#
loop_
_entity.id
_entity.type
_entity.pdbx_description
1 polymer ?
#
loop_
_entity_poly.entity_id
_entity_poly.type
_entity_poly.pdbx_seq_one_letter_code
_entity_poly.pdbx_strand_id
1 'polypeptide(L)'
;MLDVFDFIVEKGGNPEKIKESQRRRYAPEEAVDEVIALYEDHRKSKYALGSSTLSQSANFICTAQYSVAQTNTKINEIQKQIGAKKKAKEDADDLLKQKSELGEEKKNLIELAAAKDVTLKKKIGTIGNIVHDSVVVNDNEDFNPELRTWQPEGVKVEKKDVLSHHEVLTRLDGYDPERGVKVVGHRGYFLRKWGVFLNQALINYGLEFLDSKGYTPLQTPQFMLKDYMAKTAQLEDFDEELYKVVDGDAQNDKYLIATSEQPISAFHADEWLVAKDLPIKYAGFSSCYRREAGSHGRDAWGIFRVHQFEKVEQFVLTDPEKSWETFDEMITISEEFYKSLGVPYRVVGIVSGGLNNAAAKKYDLEAWFPFQGEYKELVSCSNCTDYQSRNLEIRFGAKLQTEIRKKYVHALNSTLCATERALCCLLENFQTEDGFNVPEPLRKYMPGAPEFIPFTKELPKDSTSLKAKGKVENAPKPKVAPVGGAVDKLKDLKLHMETLHAEGESPFVVRDDASIAAVLASEYDENSDEPEYSSCPVEGCGEQLLFAEFDSHLELHAAEQDSGDGCDHVSKKLKLEPEMEATFDTKLSHALRNIGDDDDVSESPSAERQATAKAAWKGLLKMPETSSKKAVAVASKSVKRRLGKSQLGPHANEKQMPAWLVKLLETDGAMTTVNRLGTDGKSRKTEVCMNHAANIIPVLEQLLHQDKTTQYAYLCDPAVRHVSKLKKEGGFCGYRNIQMMSSYIVGAGSQGHEYLGDKIPTIFEIQDFIENAWDIGINAQGREETGGIKGTRKYIGTPDAQAMFLSLGIACDAQGIKPGKDRRANPAHNLLFKAVEAYFSNGCHSMTIVGFEKRTDGSKDVIVFDPMFHDAPNVTKYIGQKFTHKAPADLLKAYRRATHYLKKYHEFEILMLTPPKPTTRRGGGVNNAQDTV
;
A
#
# COMPACT_ATOMS: atom_id res chain seq x y z
N MET A 1 -2.22 3.84 25.54
CA MET A 1 -1.02 4.69 25.67
C MET A 1 -0.48 4.63 27.09
N LEU A 2 0.74 5.09 27.34
CA LEU A 2 1.38 5.12 28.68
C LEU A 2 0.96 6.36 29.51
N ASP A 3 1.34 6.45 30.80
CA ASP A 3 1.16 7.71 31.55
C ASP A 3 2.14 8.78 31.05
N VAL A 4 1.69 10.01 30.88
CA VAL A 4 2.60 11.14 30.64
C VAL A 4 3.61 11.31 31.80
N PHE A 5 3.24 10.91 33.02
CA PHE A 5 4.14 10.92 34.17
C PHE A 5 5.12 9.75 34.22
N ASP A 6 5.00 8.71 33.38
CA ASP A 6 6.00 7.63 33.29
C ASP A 6 7.29 8.10 32.59
N PHE A 7 7.17 9.09 31.70
CA PHE A 7 8.30 9.73 31.01
C PHE A 7 9.08 10.69 31.92
N ILE A 8 8.50 11.16 33.02
CA ILE A 8 9.00 12.33 33.76
C ILE A 8 9.53 11.92 35.14
N VAL A 9 10.86 11.95 35.30
CA VAL A 9 11.56 11.62 36.55
C VAL A 9 11.09 12.50 37.72
N GLU A 10 10.84 13.80 37.49
CA GLU A 10 10.25 14.71 38.50
C GLU A 10 8.84 14.28 38.99
N LYS A 11 8.20 13.31 38.33
CA LYS A 11 6.86 12.76 38.63
C LYS A 11 6.90 11.27 39.00
N GLY A 12 8.08 10.77 39.36
CA GLY A 12 8.30 9.36 39.70
C GLY A 12 8.27 8.42 38.49
N GLY A 13 8.37 8.96 37.27
CA GLY A 13 8.54 8.19 36.05
C GLY A 13 9.95 7.60 35.90
N ASN A 14 10.08 6.65 34.97
CA ASN A 14 11.34 6.04 34.58
C ASN A 14 11.39 5.94 33.04
N PRO A 15 11.79 7.02 32.34
CA PRO A 15 11.86 7.04 30.88
C PRO A 15 12.88 6.03 30.33
N GLU A 16 13.91 5.67 31.08
CA GLU A 16 14.88 4.65 30.67
C GLU A 16 14.26 3.25 30.62
N LYS A 17 13.24 2.95 31.44
CA LYS A 17 12.42 1.73 31.29
C LYS A 17 11.56 1.77 30.01
N ILE A 18 11.09 2.96 29.62
CA ILE A 18 10.34 3.12 28.36
C ILE A 18 11.27 2.94 27.16
N LYS A 19 12.47 3.53 27.19
CA LYS A 19 13.52 3.32 26.17
C LYS A 19 13.94 1.86 26.06
N GLU A 20 14.13 1.17 27.17
CA GLU A 20 14.39 -0.27 27.17
C GLU A 20 13.24 -1.06 26.53
N SER A 21 11.98 -0.69 26.81
CA SER A 21 10.83 -1.29 26.14
C SER A 21 10.78 -0.98 24.64
N GLN A 22 11.19 0.21 24.21
CA GLN A 22 11.29 0.56 22.78
C GLN A 22 12.41 -0.24 22.08
N ARG A 23 13.61 -0.33 22.69
CA ARG A 23 14.70 -1.22 22.22
C ARG A 23 14.23 -2.65 22.02
N ARG A 24 13.54 -3.22 23.01
CA ARG A 24 13.01 -4.60 22.92
C ARG A 24 11.96 -4.74 21.81
N ARG A 25 11.18 -3.70 21.52
CA ARG A 25 10.25 -3.64 20.37
C ARG A 25 10.90 -3.29 19.02
N TYR A 26 12.23 -3.14 18.95
CA TYR A 26 12.95 -2.65 17.77
C TYR A 26 12.45 -1.26 17.28
N ALA A 27 11.84 -0.49 18.19
CA ALA A 27 11.20 0.79 17.92
C ALA A 27 12.09 1.97 18.37
N PRO A 28 11.93 3.18 17.78
CA PRO A 28 12.79 4.33 18.09
C PRO A 28 12.76 4.74 19.58
N GLU A 29 13.93 4.92 20.18
CA GLU A 29 14.08 5.46 21.54
C GLU A 29 13.81 6.97 21.59
N GLU A 30 14.14 7.66 20.50
CA GLU A 30 14.03 9.12 20.33
C GLU A 30 12.59 9.60 20.54
N ALA A 31 11.60 8.73 20.28
CA ALA A 31 10.20 9.00 20.56
C ALA A 31 9.93 9.29 22.05
N VAL A 32 10.69 8.68 22.97
CA VAL A 32 10.60 8.92 24.41
C VAL A 32 11.13 10.32 24.75
N ASP A 33 12.28 10.70 24.18
CA ASP A 33 12.87 12.03 24.37
C ASP A 33 12.04 13.14 23.70
N GLU A 34 11.38 12.86 22.57
CA GLU A 34 10.38 13.75 21.95
C GLU A 34 9.17 13.97 22.87
N VAL A 35 8.64 12.92 23.54
CA VAL A 35 7.55 13.08 24.53
C VAL A 35 8.00 13.95 25.69
N ILE A 36 9.22 13.74 26.22
CA ILE A 36 9.79 14.57 27.28
C ILE A 36 9.93 16.02 26.80
N ALA A 37 10.41 16.25 25.58
CA ALA A 37 10.56 17.58 24.99
C ALA A 37 9.21 18.28 24.77
N LEU A 38 8.18 17.58 24.30
CA LEU A 38 6.81 18.10 24.12
C LEU A 38 6.14 18.41 25.46
N TYR A 39 6.32 17.54 26.47
CA TYR A 39 5.88 17.83 27.84
C TYR A 39 6.60 19.05 28.41
N GLU A 40 7.92 19.16 28.20
CA GLU A 40 8.71 20.31 28.64
C GLU A 40 8.36 21.61 27.90
N ASP A 41 8.01 21.57 26.62
CA ASP A 41 7.51 22.75 25.89
C ASP A 41 6.12 23.18 26.41
N HIS A 42 5.21 22.22 26.61
CA HIS A 42 3.94 22.46 27.29
C HIS A 42 4.13 22.96 28.75
N ARG A 43 5.23 22.60 29.41
CA ARG A 43 5.65 23.14 30.72
C ARG A 43 6.23 24.56 30.61
N LYS A 44 7.05 24.83 29.59
CA LYS A 44 7.82 26.07 29.38
C LYS A 44 7.03 27.19 28.71
N SER A 45 5.90 26.88 28.08
CA SER A 45 4.90 27.83 27.51
C SER A 45 4.21 28.76 28.53
N LYS A 46 4.85 28.95 29.69
CA LYS A 46 4.45 29.69 30.88
C LYS A 46 5.54 30.66 31.38
N TYR A 47 6.81 30.44 31.03
CA TYR A 47 7.94 31.22 31.57
C TYR A 47 8.32 32.46 30.75
N ALA A 48 7.83 32.60 29.52
CA ALA A 48 8.12 33.75 28.66
C ALA A 48 7.31 35.03 29.00
N LEU A 49 6.35 34.97 29.94
CA LEU A 49 5.38 36.03 30.22
C LEU A 49 5.31 36.43 31.71
N GLY A 50 6.48 36.70 32.31
CA GLY A 50 6.58 37.68 33.42
C GLY A 50 7.26 37.21 34.72
N SER A 51 8.02 38.15 35.30
CA SER A 51 8.66 38.13 36.62
C SER A 51 9.79 37.12 36.86
N SER A 52 11.02 37.63 36.87
CA SER A 52 12.23 36.92 37.28
C SER A 52 12.39 36.89 38.81
N THR A 53 11.55 36.15 39.53
CA THR A 53 11.85 35.63 40.89
C THR A 53 10.75 34.69 41.38
N LEU A 54 11.12 33.45 41.74
CA LEU A 54 10.70 32.78 42.98
C LEU A 54 11.45 31.46 43.19
N SER A 55 11.44 30.97 44.43
CA SER A 55 12.31 29.89 44.91
C SER A 55 11.82 28.48 44.53
N GLN A 56 12.68 27.50 44.85
CA GLN A 56 12.42 26.06 44.79
C GLN A 56 11.25 25.63 45.71
N SER A 57 10.80 24.37 45.55
CA SER A 57 9.84 23.65 46.40
C SER A 57 8.38 24.15 46.43
N ALA A 58 7.62 23.85 45.37
CA ALA A 58 6.16 23.73 45.43
C ALA A 58 5.66 22.68 44.42
N ASN A 59 4.75 21.80 44.84
CA ASN A 59 4.15 20.77 43.97
C ASN A 59 3.26 21.42 42.89
N PHE A 60 3.70 21.35 41.62
CA PHE A 60 2.89 21.81 40.49
C PHE A 60 2.33 20.66 39.64
N ILE A 61 1.00 20.63 39.56
CA ILE A 61 0.20 19.84 38.62
C ILE A 61 -0.35 20.81 37.56
N CYS A 62 -0.44 20.36 36.30
CA CYS A 62 -0.97 21.06 35.12
C CYS A 62 -0.52 22.55 34.93
N THR A 63 0.55 22.76 34.17
CA THR A 63 1.18 24.09 34.03
C THR A 63 0.41 25.08 33.16
N ALA A 64 -0.33 24.64 32.14
CA ALA A 64 -1.20 25.53 31.37
C ALA A 64 -2.35 26.12 32.22
N GLN A 65 -2.98 25.29 33.07
CA GLN A 65 -4.02 25.73 34.00
C GLN A 65 -3.52 26.80 34.97
N TYR A 66 -2.24 26.77 35.37
CA TYR A 66 -1.66 27.82 36.21
C TYR A 66 -1.52 29.17 35.49
N SER A 67 -1.14 29.20 34.21
CA SER A 67 -1.10 30.46 33.45
C SER A 67 -2.50 31.06 33.33
N VAL A 68 -3.50 30.21 33.02
CA VAL A 68 -4.92 30.60 33.03
C VAL A 68 -5.37 31.07 34.43
N ALA A 69 -4.87 30.45 35.51
CA ALA A 69 -5.13 30.89 36.88
C ALA A 69 -4.48 32.25 37.22
N GLN A 70 -3.25 32.51 36.78
CA GLN A 70 -2.62 33.83 36.95
C GLN A 70 -3.37 34.92 36.17
N THR A 71 -3.74 34.67 34.91
CA THR A 71 -4.54 35.63 34.13
C THR A 71 -5.95 35.80 34.73
N ASN A 72 -6.56 34.75 35.30
CA ASN A 72 -7.78 34.88 36.12
C ASN A 72 -7.55 35.77 37.35
N THR A 73 -6.43 35.65 38.06
CA THR A 73 -6.10 36.53 39.20
C THR A 73 -5.97 37.99 38.76
N LYS A 74 -5.20 38.27 37.69
CA LYS A 74 -5.10 39.62 37.10
C LYS A 74 -6.48 40.17 36.71
N ILE A 75 -7.32 39.38 36.03
CA ILE A 75 -8.69 39.75 35.66
C ILE A 75 -9.54 40.05 36.90
N ASN A 76 -9.43 39.24 37.96
CA ASN A 76 -10.16 39.45 39.21
C ASN A 76 -9.71 40.71 39.97
N GLU A 77 -8.41 41.05 39.92
CA GLU A 77 -7.85 42.27 40.49
C GLU A 77 -8.30 43.52 39.72
N ILE A 78 -8.17 43.52 38.40
CA ILE A 78 -8.68 44.61 37.55
C ILE A 78 -10.20 44.75 37.70
N GLN A 79 -10.96 43.65 37.82
CA GLN A 79 -12.40 43.71 38.05
C GLN A 79 -12.77 44.30 39.42
N LYS A 80 -11.96 44.11 40.47
CA LYS A 80 -12.10 44.85 41.74
C LYS A 80 -11.82 46.34 41.57
N GLN A 81 -10.78 46.70 40.82
CA GLN A 81 -10.41 48.11 40.54
C GLN A 81 -11.48 48.83 39.72
N ILE A 82 -12.03 48.21 38.68
CA ILE A 82 -13.20 48.73 37.92
C ILE A 82 -14.39 48.96 38.85
N GLY A 83 -14.67 48.01 39.75
CA GLY A 83 -15.75 48.15 40.74
C GLY A 83 -15.53 49.33 41.69
N ALA A 84 -14.30 49.56 42.15
CA ALA A 84 -13.95 50.70 42.98
C ALA A 84 -14.11 52.04 42.23
N LYS A 85 -13.52 52.16 41.03
CA LYS A 85 -13.63 53.36 40.20
C LYS A 85 -15.07 53.72 39.84
N LYS A 86 -15.87 52.75 39.39
CA LYS A 86 -17.29 52.98 39.07
C LYS A 86 -18.11 53.37 40.31
N LYS A 87 -17.75 52.91 41.50
CA LYS A 87 -18.35 53.37 42.78
C LYS A 87 -17.93 54.80 43.13
N ALA A 88 -16.71 55.22 42.78
CA ALA A 88 -16.20 56.58 42.94
C ALA A 88 -16.70 57.57 41.86
N LYS A 89 -17.37 57.08 40.80
CA LYS A 89 -17.72 57.81 39.57
C LYS A 89 -16.51 58.30 38.76
N GLU A 90 -15.39 57.59 38.87
CA GLU A 90 -14.20 57.82 38.06
C GLU A 90 -14.26 57.07 36.72
N ASP A 91 -13.54 57.58 35.72
CA ASP A 91 -13.31 56.86 34.46
C ASP A 91 -12.49 55.58 34.66
N ALA A 92 -12.94 54.50 34.01
CA ALA A 92 -12.38 53.16 34.08
C ALA A 92 -12.17 52.53 32.69
N ASP A 93 -12.22 53.30 31.59
CA ASP A 93 -12.12 52.75 30.23
C ASP A 93 -10.76 52.08 29.96
N ASP A 94 -9.65 52.62 30.48
CA ASP A 94 -8.34 51.95 30.46
C ASP A 94 -8.36 50.56 31.12
N LEU A 95 -9.05 50.44 32.27
CA LEU A 95 -9.16 49.17 32.99
C LEU A 95 -10.10 48.18 32.28
N LEU A 96 -11.15 48.69 31.60
CA LEU A 96 -12.02 47.88 30.75
C LEU A 96 -11.25 47.35 29.53
N LYS A 97 -10.38 48.18 28.92
CA LYS A 97 -9.49 47.79 27.83
C LYS A 97 -8.49 46.70 28.28
N GLN A 98 -7.77 46.93 29.38
CA GLN A 98 -6.85 45.93 29.95
C GLN A 98 -7.57 44.61 30.30
N LYS A 99 -8.80 44.66 30.83
CA LYS A 99 -9.60 43.46 31.06
C LYS A 99 -9.94 42.72 29.76
N SER A 100 -10.20 43.44 28.67
CA SER A 100 -10.45 42.83 27.35
C SER A 100 -9.18 42.15 26.81
N GLU A 101 -8.04 42.82 26.89
CA GLU A 101 -6.73 42.32 26.45
C GLU A 101 -6.32 41.05 27.21
N LEU A 102 -6.47 41.02 28.55
CA LEU A 102 -6.28 39.80 29.35
C LEU A 102 -7.31 38.69 29.03
N GLY A 103 -8.50 39.06 28.56
CA GLY A 103 -9.52 38.12 28.11
C GLY A 103 -9.13 37.39 26.82
N GLU A 104 -8.56 38.13 25.86
CA GLU A 104 -8.01 37.57 24.63
C GLU A 104 -6.72 36.78 24.90
N GLU A 105 -5.80 37.29 25.73
CA GLU A 105 -4.61 36.55 26.19
C GLU A 105 -5.01 35.20 26.80
N LYS A 106 -5.97 35.19 27.74
CA LYS A 106 -6.50 33.98 28.36
C LYS A 106 -7.07 33.00 27.32
N LYS A 107 -7.84 33.48 26.33
CA LYS A 107 -8.41 32.63 25.28
C LYS A 107 -7.29 31.96 24.48
N ASN A 108 -6.34 32.76 23.99
CA ASN A 108 -5.23 32.28 23.16
C ASN A 108 -4.35 31.27 23.92
N LEU A 109 -4.13 31.48 25.23
CA LEU A 109 -3.40 30.53 26.09
C LEU A 109 -4.15 29.20 26.29
N ILE A 110 -5.48 29.20 26.35
CA ILE A 110 -6.30 27.98 26.43
C ILE A 110 -6.22 27.20 25.11
N GLU A 111 -6.36 27.87 23.97
CA GLU A 111 -6.32 27.25 22.64
C GLU A 111 -4.93 26.68 22.33
N LEU A 112 -3.86 27.41 22.66
CA LEU A 112 -2.48 26.94 22.52
C LEU A 112 -2.18 25.73 23.42
N ALA A 113 -2.68 25.73 24.66
CA ALA A 113 -2.52 24.60 25.58
C ALA A 113 -3.22 23.34 25.07
N ALA A 114 -4.46 23.48 24.57
CA ALA A 114 -5.20 22.36 23.98
C ALA A 114 -4.48 21.77 22.76
N ALA A 115 -3.96 22.61 21.86
CA ALA A 115 -3.19 22.15 20.70
C ALA A 115 -1.90 21.39 21.11
N LYS A 116 -1.20 21.84 22.15
CA LYS A 116 0.00 21.15 22.67
C LYS A 116 -0.33 19.85 23.38
N ASP A 117 -1.43 19.79 24.14
CA ASP A 117 -1.92 18.56 24.79
C ASP A 117 -2.34 17.49 23.76
N VAL A 118 -3.02 17.88 22.68
CA VAL A 118 -3.34 16.98 21.54
C VAL A 118 -2.07 16.46 20.88
N THR A 119 -1.09 17.32 20.64
CA THR A 119 0.20 16.95 20.01
C THR A 119 0.98 15.97 20.89
N LEU A 120 1.07 16.25 22.19
CA LEU A 120 1.72 15.40 23.19
C LEU A 120 1.04 14.02 23.28
N LYS A 121 -0.30 13.97 23.41
CA LYS A 121 -1.06 12.72 23.45
C LYS A 121 -0.91 11.90 22.17
N LYS A 122 -0.91 12.54 20.99
CA LYS A 122 -0.65 11.84 19.73
C LYS A 122 0.72 11.16 19.73
N LYS A 123 1.77 11.82 20.23
CA LYS A 123 3.12 11.22 20.33
C LYS A 123 3.21 10.11 21.39
N ILE A 124 2.57 10.25 22.54
CA ILE A 124 2.48 9.16 23.55
C ILE A 124 1.71 7.95 22.98
N GLY A 125 0.76 8.19 22.08
CA GLY A 125 0.02 7.14 21.35
C GLY A 125 0.87 6.31 20.38
N THR A 126 2.02 6.81 19.89
CA THR A 126 2.94 6.04 19.02
C THR A 126 4.01 5.27 19.80
N ILE A 127 3.85 5.10 21.12
CA ILE A 127 4.79 4.38 21.98
C ILE A 127 4.09 3.17 22.56
N GLY A 128 4.70 2.00 22.38
CA GLY A 128 4.13 0.72 22.79
C GLY A 128 4.05 0.56 24.30
N ASN A 129 3.18 -0.36 24.74
CA ASN A 129 3.07 -0.77 26.12
C ASN A 129 4.39 -1.38 26.62
N ILE A 130 4.64 -1.32 27.93
CA ILE A 130 5.87 -1.83 28.54
C ILE A 130 5.91 -3.35 28.38
N VAL A 131 6.89 -3.84 27.60
CA VAL A 131 7.07 -5.28 27.35
C VAL A 131 7.44 -5.98 28.66
N HIS A 132 6.69 -7.03 29.00
CA HIS A 132 6.91 -7.81 30.23
C HIS A 132 8.29 -8.47 30.23
N ASP A 133 8.93 -8.57 31.40
CA ASP A 133 10.33 -9.01 31.51
C ASP A 133 10.51 -10.49 31.10
N SER A 134 9.43 -11.28 31.06
CA SER A 134 9.43 -12.67 30.56
C SER A 134 9.29 -12.82 29.03
N VAL A 135 9.24 -11.73 28.26
CA VAL A 135 9.12 -11.78 26.79
C VAL A 135 10.50 -11.89 26.16
N VAL A 136 10.69 -12.91 25.32
CA VAL A 136 11.93 -13.13 24.55
C VAL A 136 12.16 -11.97 23.58
N VAL A 137 13.39 -11.46 23.56
CA VAL A 137 13.77 -10.32 22.73
C VAL A 137 14.25 -10.81 21.37
N ASN A 138 13.40 -10.66 20.35
CA ASN A 138 13.70 -10.98 18.95
C ASN A 138 12.74 -10.22 18.02
N ASP A 139 13.15 -10.02 16.77
CA ASP A 139 12.40 -9.34 15.70
C ASP A 139 11.83 -10.34 14.66
N ASN A 140 12.11 -11.64 14.82
CA ASN A 140 11.59 -12.69 13.96
C ASN A 140 10.80 -13.74 14.77
N GLU A 141 9.57 -13.99 14.36
CA GLU A 141 8.63 -14.96 14.96
C GLU A 141 9.07 -16.42 14.82
N ASP A 142 10.03 -16.75 13.93
CA ASP A 142 10.72 -18.06 13.92
C ASP A 142 11.35 -18.41 15.29
N PHE A 143 11.62 -17.41 16.14
CA PHE A 143 12.19 -17.56 17.47
C PHE A 143 11.14 -17.49 18.60
N ASN A 144 9.85 -17.54 18.29
CA ASN A 144 8.78 -17.65 19.29
C ASN A 144 8.98 -18.91 20.15
N PRO A 145 9.30 -18.81 21.47
CA PRO A 145 9.51 -19.99 22.31
C PRO A 145 8.24 -20.84 22.41
N GLU A 146 8.35 -22.12 22.07
CA GLU A 146 7.32 -23.13 22.37
C GLU A 146 7.27 -23.39 23.89
N LEU A 147 6.09 -23.23 24.49
CA LEU A 147 5.90 -23.25 25.94
C LEU A 147 5.29 -24.57 26.42
N ARG A 148 4.42 -25.16 25.59
CA ARG A 148 3.66 -26.38 25.86
C ARG A 148 3.05 -26.92 24.56
N THR A 149 2.94 -28.23 24.46
CA THR A 149 2.33 -28.97 23.36
C THR A 149 1.25 -29.90 23.89
N TRP A 150 0.20 -30.16 23.09
CA TRP A 150 -0.83 -31.13 23.41
C TRP A 150 -1.36 -31.83 22.16
N GLN A 151 -1.66 -33.11 22.30
CA GLN A 151 -2.31 -33.93 21.29
C GLN A 151 -3.24 -34.95 21.98
N PRO A 152 -4.34 -35.37 21.36
CA PRO A 152 -5.16 -36.48 21.86
C PRO A 152 -4.37 -37.78 21.91
N GLU A 153 -4.77 -38.70 22.80
CA GLU A 153 -4.16 -40.03 22.88
C GLU A 153 -4.33 -40.80 21.56
N GLY A 154 -3.26 -41.48 21.13
CA GLY A 154 -3.23 -42.22 19.85
C GLY A 154 -3.13 -41.36 18.58
N VAL A 155 -3.39 -40.05 18.64
CA VAL A 155 -3.24 -39.14 17.49
C VAL A 155 -1.77 -38.78 17.29
N LYS A 156 -1.29 -38.87 16.05
CA LYS A 156 0.05 -38.40 15.65
C LYS A 156 -0.02 -37.03 14.99
N VAL A 157 0.86 -36.15 15.44
CA VAL A 157 1.22 -34.87 14.79
C VAL A 157 2.23 -35.19 13.68
N GLU A 158 1.71 -35.58 12.51
CA GLU A 158 2.48 -35.82 11.29
C GLU A 158 1.71 -35.31 10.07
N LYS A 159 2.42 -35.05 8.97
CA LYS A 159 1.80 -34.65 7.70
C LYS A 159 1.19 -35.88 7.03
N LYS A 160 -0.05 -35.77 6.56
CA LYS A 160 -0.86 -36.87 6.02
C LYS A 160 -1.26 -36.59 4.57
N ASP A 161 -1.38 -37.65 3.78
CA ASP A 161 -1.85 -37.61 2.38
C ASP A 161 -3.39 -37.63 2.30
N VAL A 162 -3.98 -36.55 2.82
CA VAL A 162 -5.42 -36.31 2.95
C VAL A 162 -5.84 -35.09 2.12
N LEU A 163 -7.11 -34.67 2.18
CA LEU A 163 -7.59 -33.48 1.48
C LEU A 163 -7.26 -32.21 2.29
N SER A 164 -7.08 -31.09 1.59
CA SER A 164 -7.06 -29.75 2.20
C SER A 164 -8.44 -29.35 2.74
N HIS A 165 -8.51 -28.42 3.70
CA HIS A 165 -9.80 -27.95 4.23
C HIS A 165 -10.76 -27.42 3.16
N HIS A 166 -10.26 -26.75 2.11
CA HIS A 166 -11.11 -26.24 1.03
C HIS A 166 -11.64 -27.36 0.13
N GLU A 167 -10.89 -28.43 -0.07
CA GLU A 167 -11.34 -29.64 -0.78
C GLU A 167 -12.39 -30.40 0.04
N VAL A 168 -12.17 -30.61 1.35
CA VAL A 168 -13.17 -31.22 2.25
C VAL A 168 -14.48 -30.41 2.21
N LEU A 169 -14.41 -29.08 2.39
CA LEU A 169 -15.59 -28.21 2.39
C LEU A 169 -16.28 -28.13 1.02
N THR A 170 -15.52 -28.26 -0.07
CA THR A 170 -16.06 -28.42 -1.43
C THR A 170 -16.83 -29.73 -1.57
N ARG A 171 -16.24 -30.87 -1.18
CA ARG A 171 -16.87 -32.20 -1.27
C ARG A 171 -18.11 -32.33 -0.39
N LEU A 172 -18.16 -31.63 0.75
CA LEU A 172 -19.34 -31.57 1.62
C LEU A 172 -20.48 -30.69 1.07
N ASP A 173 -20.27 -29.96 -0.04
CA ASP A 173 -21.16 -28.88 -0.52
C ASP A 173 -21.42 -27.82 0.59
N GLY A 174 -20.39 -27.58 1.40
CA GLY A 174 -20.42 -26.76 2.62
C GLY A 174 -20.11 -25.29 2.40
N TYR A 175 -19.54 -24.92 1.26
CA TYR A 175 -19.34 -23.52 0.85
C TYR A 175 -19.31 -23.34 -0.67
N ASP A 176 -19.35 -22.09 -1.11
CA ASP A 176 -19.32 -21.68 -2.52
C ASP A 176 -18.41 -20.44 -2.69
N PRO A 177 -17.12 -20.64 -3.05
CA PRO A 177 -16.17 -19.54 -3.29
C PRO A 177 -16.36 -18.90 -4.68
N GLU A 178 -16.81 -19.67 -5.67
CA GLU A 178 -17.01 -19.18 -7.05
C GLU A 178 -18.07 -18.08 -7.08
N ARG A 179 -19.24 -18.34 -6.47
CA ARG A 179 -20.32 -17.35 -6.37
C ARG A 179 -20.00 -16.25 -5.36
N GLY A 180 -19.22 -16.55 -4.32
CA GLY A 180 -18.73 -15.58 -3.35
C GLY A 180 -17.83 -14.53 -4.00
N VAL A 181 -16.78 -14.96 -4.71
CA VAL A 181 -15.84 -14.07 -5.40
C VAL A 181 -16.56 -13.23 -6.47
N LYS A 182 -17.53 -13.81 -7.17
CA LYS A 182 -18.36 -13.10 -8.15
C LYS A 182 -19.30 -12.03 -7.52
N VAL A 183 -19.51 -12.04 -6.21
CA VAL A 183 -20.43 -11.10 -5.52
C VAL A 183 -19.69 -10.03 -4.71
N VAL A 184 -18.56 -10.34 -4.08
CA VAL A 184 -17.83 -9.40 -3.20
C VAL A 184 -16.33 -9.26 -3.52
N GLY A 185 -15.83 -9.94 -4.55
CA GLY A 185 -14.42 -9.91 -4.96
C GLY A 185 -13.56 -10.95 -4.27
N HIS A 186 -12.23 -10.78 -4.34
CA HIS A 186 -11.24 -11.69 -3.78
C HIS A 186 -11.59 -12.16 -2.35
N ARG A 187 -11.36 -13.45 -2.03
CA ARG A 187 -11.73 -14.11 -0.76
C ARG A 187 -13.23 -14.09 -0.39
N GLY A 188 -14.12 -13.67 -1.30
CA GLY A 188 -15.55 -13.81 -1.13
C GLY A 188 -16.01 -15.28 -1.10
N TYR A 189 -16.89 -15.64 -0.17
CA TYR A 189 -17.46 -16.98 -0.05
C TYR A 189 -18.92 -16.91 0.43
N PHE A 190 -19.70 -17.95 0.16
CA PHE A 190 -20.94 -18.25 0.87
C PHE A 190 -20.77 -19.58 1.63
N LEU A 191 -21.11 -19.63 2.92
CA LEU A 191 -21.34 -20.91 3.59
C LEU A 191 -22.68 -21.52 3.14
N ARG A 192 -22.73 -22.85 3.08
CA ARG A 192 -23.88 -23.61 2.55
C ARG A 192 -24.11 -24.88 3.36
N LYS A 193 -25.36 -25.34 3.49
CA LYS A 193 -25.73 -26.60 4.16
C LYS A 193 -24.97 -26.79 5.49
N TRP A 194 -24.11 -27.81 5.56
CA TRP A 194 -23.34 -28.19 6.74
C TRP A 194 -22.28 -27.17 7.14
N GLY A 195 -21.74 -26.37 6.21
CA GLY A 195 -20.82 -25.28 6.57
C GLY A 195 -21.49 -24.22 7.44
N VAL A 196 -22.77 -23.89 7.16
CA VAL A 196 -23.56 -22.99 8.00
C VAL A 196 -23.79 -23.61 9.38
N PHE A 197 -24.22 -24.88 9.43
CA PHE A 197 -24.48 -25.55 10.71
C PHE A 197 -23.22 -25.79 11.54
N LEU A 198 -22.05 -26.00 10.92
CA LEU A 198 -20.76 -26.11 11.62
C LEU A 198 -20.29 -24.76 12.17
N ASN A 199 -20.44 -23.66 11.41
CA ASN A 199 -20.11 -22.33 11.92
C ASN A 199 -21.00 -21.96 13.11
N GLN A 200 -22.32 -22.16 12.96
CA GLN A 200 -23.28 -21.93 14.04
C GLN A 200 -23.05 -22.86 15.24
N ALA A 201 -22.62 -24.12 15.04
CA ALA A 201 -22.25 -25.01 16.13
C ALA A 201 -21.02 -24.52 16.90
N LEU A 202 -19.99 -24.02 16.21
CA LEU A 202 -18.79 -23.45 16.84
C LEU A 202 -19.10 -22.16 17.62
N ILE A 203 -19.95 -21.28 17.07
CA ILE A 203 -20.41 -20.06 17.77
C ILE A 203 -21.15 -20.43 19.06
N ASN A 204 -22.18 -21.26 18.97
CA ASN A 204 -23.01 -21.61 20.13
C ASN A 204 -22.25 -22.44 21.17
N TYR A 205 -21.39 -23.37 20.74
CA TYR A 205 -20.52 -24.12 21.65
C TYR A 205 -19.53 -23.19 22.37
N GLY A 206 -18.90 -22.25 21.65
CA GLY A 206 -17.98 -21.29 22.26
C GLY A 206 -18.65 -20.38 23.29
N LEU A 207 -19.88 -19.96 23.04
CA LEU A 207 -20.67 -19.15 23.98
C LEU A 207 -21.11 -19.94 25.21
N GLU A 208 -21.65 -21.16 25.06
CA GLU A 208 -21.99 -22.04 26.20
C GLU A 208 -20.75 -22.39 27.03
N PHE A 209 -19.62 -22.68 26.36
CA PHE A 209 -18.37 -23.01 27.01
C PHE A 209 -17.89 -21.88 27.92
N LEU A 210 -17.92 -20.62 27.45
CA LEU A 210 -17.53 -19.46 28.27
C LEU A 210 -18.58 -19.07 29.32
N ASP A 211 -19.88 -19.19 29.04
CA ASP A 211 -20.95 -19.00 30.03
C ASP A 211 -20.78 -19.97 31.22
N SER A 212 -20.44 -21.24 30.94
CA SER A 212 -20.11 -22.24 31.98
C SER A 212 -18.87 -21.90 32.82
N LYS A 213 -18.02 -20.98 32.34
CA LYS A 213 -16.84 -20.43 33.04
C LYS A 213 -17.12 -19.06 33.70
N GLY A 214 -18.37 -18.60 33.71
CA GLY A 214 -18.79 -17.34 34.33
C GLY A 214 -18.50 -16.08 33.51
N TYR A 215 -18.32 -16.21 32.19
CA TYR A 215 -18.29 -15.06 31.27
C TYR A 215 -19.72 -14.69 30.89
N THR A 216 -20.02 -13.40 30.75
CA THR A 216 -21.31 -12.91 30.26
C THR A 216 -21.32 -12.90 28.72
N PRO A 217 -22.23 -13.63 28.04
CA PRO A 217 -22.38 -13.55 26.58
C PRO A 217 -22.77 -12.14 26.12
N LEU A 218 -22.03 -11.59 25.16
CA LEU A 218 -22.19 -10.21 24.70
C LEU A 218 -22.02 -10.13 23.17
N GLN A 219 -23.13 -9.93 22.44
CA GLN A 219 -23.08 -9.57 21.02
C GLN A 219 -22.80 -8.07 20.87
N THR A 220 -21.84 -7.71 20.02
CA THR A 220 -21.40 -6.32 19.86
C THR A 220 -22.01 -5.62 18.63
N PRO A 221 -22.07 -4.26 18.63
CA PRO A 221 -22.21 -3.51 17.38
C PRO A 221 -21.03 -3.81 16.45
N GLN A 222 -21.31 -4.09 15.18
CA GLN A 222 -20.29 -4.46 14.20
C GLN A 222 -19.54 -3.27 13.57
N PHE A 223 -19.88 -2.04 13.98
CA PHE A 223 -19.19 -0.82 13.59
C PHE A 223 -19.10 0.17 14.76
N MET A 224 -18.06 1.01 14.75
CA MET A 224 -17.77 2.01 15.78
C MET A 224 -17.58 3.41 15.19
N LEU A 225 -17.83 4.43 16.00
CA LEU A 225 -17.43 5.81 15.72
C LEU A 225 -15.91 5.93 15.71
N LYS A 226 -15.37 6.74 14.78
CA LYS A 226 -13.92 6.97 14.62
C LYS A 226 -13.21 7.30 15.94
N ASP A 227 -13.78 8.20 16.74
CA ASP A 227 -13.19 8.68 17.99
C ASP A 227 -13.13 7.64 19.12
N TYR A 228 -13.92 6.56 19.03
CA TYR A 228 -13.80 5.41 19.93
C TYR A 228 -12.85 4.36 19.36
N MET A 229 -12.91 4.07 18.06
CA MET A 229 -11.95 3.18 17.39
C MET A 229 -10.51 3.68 17.58
N ALA A 230 -10.27 4.99 17.54
CA ALA A 230 -8.96 5.61 17.72
C ALA A 230 -8.43 5.57 19.19
N LYS A 231 -9.21 5.05 20.13
CA LYS A 231 -8.78 4.77 21.51
C LYS A 231 -8.42 3.30 21.71
N THR A 232 -8.98 2.40 20.90
CA THR A 232 -8.91 0.93 21.04
C THR A 232 -7.90 0.31 20.07
N ALA A 233 -7.94 0.73 18.81
CA ALA A 233 -7.04 0.35 17.73
C ALA A 233 -5.81 1.27 17.68
N GLN A 234 -4.77 0.81 16.98
CA GLN A 234 -3.56 1.57 16.66
C GLN A 234 -3.78 2.45 15.42
N LEU A 235 -2.83 3.32 15.10
CA LEU A 235 -2.97 4.25 13.97
C LEU A 235 -2.87 3.49 12.63
N GLU A 236 -1.99 2.50 12.61
CA GLU A 236 -1.66 1.63 11.49
C GLU A 236 -2.87 0.78 11.08
N ASP A 237 -3.65 0.31 12.06
CA ASP A 237 -4.88 -0.48 11.86
C ASP A 237 -5.91 0.24 10.95
N PHE A 238 -5.95 1.58 10.96
CA PHE A 238 -6.92 2.36 10.16
C PHE A 238 -6.66 2.30 8.65
N ASP A 239 -5.39 2.37 8.25
CA ASP A 239 -5.02 2.51 6.84
C ASP A 239 -4.74 1.16 6.19
N GLU A 240 -4.39 0.12 6.97
CA GLU A 240 -4.11 -1.23 6.48
C GLU A 240 -5.27 -2.23 6.68
N GLU A 241 -5.90 -2.27 7.87
CA GLU A 241 -6.80 -3.38 8.26
C GLU A 241 -8.30 -3.03 8.29
N LEU A 242 -8.69 -1.82 8.73
CA LEU A 242 -10.10 -1.49 8.98
C LEU A 242 -10.87 -1.05 7.73
N TYR A 243 -12.10 -1.55 7.57
CA TYR A 243 -13.06 -1.06 6.58
C TYR A 243 -13.83 0.16 7.09
N LYS A 244 -13.92 1.20 6.26
CA LYS A 244 -14.63 2.45 6.55
C LYS A 244 -16.06 2.43 5.99
N VAL A 245 -17.03 2.86 6.79
CA VAL A 245 -18.44 3.09 6.40
C VAL A 245 -18.67 4.60 6.29
N VAL A 246 -19.08 5.05 5.11
CA VAL A 246 -19.27 6.48 4.77
C VAL A 246 -20.75 6.84 4.81
N ASP A 247 -21.08 7.91 5.54
CA ASP A 247 -22.47 8.34 5.83
C ASP A 247 -22.86 9.63 5.08
N GLY A 248 -22.12 9.97 4.02
CA GLY A 248 -22.27 11.21 3.24
C GLY A 248 -21.74 12.48 3.93
N ASP A 249 -21.75 12.53 5.26
CA ASP A 249 -21.03 13.50 6.10
C ASP A 249 -19.84 12.82 6.78
N ALA A 250 -18.63 13.35 6.54
CA ALA A 250 -17.38 12.82 7.07
C ALA A 250 -17.27 12.89 8.61
N GLN A 251 -18.10 13.68 9.29
CA GLN A 251 -18.19 13.69 10.75
C GLN A 251 -18.93 12.45 11.30
N ASN A 252 -19.76 11.81 10.46
CA ASN A 252 -20.54 10.63 10.81
C ASN A 252 -19.90 9.33 10.27
N ASP A 253 -18.68 9.38 9.75
CA ASP A 253 -17.94 8.21 9.28
C ASP A 253 -17.68 7.20 10.42
N LYS A 254 -17.91 5.92 10.12
CA LYS A 254 -17.76 4.79 11.06
C LYS A 254 -16.76 3.79 10.51
N TYR A 255 -16.28 2.87 11.34
CA TYR A 255 -15.41 1.77 10.92
C TYR A 255 -16.02 0.44 11.33
N LEU A 256 -16.03 -0.55 10.43
CA LEU A 256 -16.36 -1.94 10.77
C LEU A 256 -15.27 -2.51 11.70
N ILE A 257 -15.66 -3.40 12.60
CA ILE A 257 -14.74 -3.94 13.62
C ILE A 257 -13.91 -5.11 13.06
N ALA A 258 -12.62 -5.16 13.40
CA ALA A 258 -11.72 -6.28 13.09
C ALA A 258 -11.76 -7.38 14.17
N THR A 259 -12.45 -7.12 15.29
CA THR A 259 -12.67 -8.03 16.43
C THR A 259 -13.74 -7.45 17.37
N SER A 260 -14.49 -8.31 18.08
CA SER A 260 -15.42 -7.90 19.15
C SER A 260 -14.72 -7.24 20.35
N GLU A 261 -13.41 -7.44 20.49
CA GLU A 261 -12.53 -6.77 21.48
C GLU A 261 -12.56 -5.22 21.35
N GLN A 262 -12.67 -4.66 20.15
CA GLN A 262 -12.68 -3.21 19.92
C GLN A 262 -13.91 -2.53 20.56
N PRO A 263 -15.16 -2.96 20.29
CA PRO A 263 -16.33 -2.39 20.97
C PRO A 263 -16.47 -2.81 22.44
N ILE A 264 -15.95 -3.98 22.86
CA ILE A 264 -16.05 -4.41 24.27
C ILE A 264 -15.06 -3.65 25.15
N SER A 265 -13.83 -3.40 24.70
CA SER A 265 -12.91 -2.51 25.42
C SER A 265 -13.52 -1.12 25.61
N ALA A 266 -14.18 -0.58 24.59
CA ALA A 266 -14.91 0.69 24.66
C ALA A 266 -16.22 0.66 25.48
N PHE A 267 -16.73 -0.51 25.90
CA PHE A 267 -18.05 -0.65 26.53
C PHE A 267 -18.14 0.06 27.89
N HIS A 268 -17.05 0.05 28.67
CA HIS A 268 -16.94 0.72 29.99
C HIS A 268 -16.21 2.08 29.90
N ALA A 269 -16.18 2.73 28.74
CA ALA A 269 -15.46 3.98 28.56
C ALA A 269 -15.94 5.08 29.52
N ASP A 270 -14.99 5.85 30.05
CA ASP A 270 -15.17 6.91 31.04
C ASP A 270 -15.77 6.49 32.40
N GLU A 271 -15.95 5.19 32.66
CA GLU A 271 -16.46 4.68 33.95
C GLU A 271 -15.42 4.71 35.09
N TRP A 272 -15.86 4.30 36.28
CA TRP A 272 -15.00 4.16 37.47
C TRP A 272 -15.42 2.90 38.26
N LEU A 273 -14.67 1.82 38.05
CA LEU A 273 -14.93 0.50 38.63
C LEU A 273 -14.25 0.34 40.00
N VAL A 274 -14.80 -0.52 40.86
CA VAL A 274 -14.21 -0.84 42.18
C VAL A 274 -14.02 -2.35 42.34
N ALA A 275 -13.12 -2.77 43.25
CA ALA A 275 -12.63 -4.15 43.34
C ALA A 275 -13.71 -5.22 43.59
N LYS A 276 -14.90 -4.84 44.09
CA LYS A 276 -16.06 -5.75 44.25
C LYS A 276 -16.76 -6.12 42.93
N ASP A 277 -16.49 -5.36 41.87
CA ASP A 277 -17.10 -5.53 40.54
C ASP A 277 -16.16 -6.26 39.57
N LEU A 278 -14.96 -6.65 40.01
CA LEU A 278 -13.91 -7.26 39.19
C LEU A 278 -13.61 -8.71 39.62
N PRO A 279 -13.24 -9.61 38.69
CA PRO A 279 -13.09 -9.37 37.25
C PRO A 279 -14.44 -9.36 36.52
N ILE A 280 -14.59 -8.46 35.54
CA ILE A 280 -15.69 -8.48 34.57
C ILE A 280 -15.24 -9.33 33.38
N LYS A 281 -15.95 -10.41 33.08
CA LYS A 281 -15.62 -11.37 32.03
C LYS A 281 -16.72 -11.38 30.95
N TYR A 282 -16.37 -11.13 29.69
CA TYR A 282 -17.29 -11.09 28.54
C TYR A 282 -16.94 -12.14 27.49
N ALA A 283 -17.94 -12.89 27.04
CA ALA A 283 -17.87 -13.79 25.88
C ALA A 283 -18.41 -13.03 24.65
N GLY A 284 -17.50 -12.30 23.99
CA GLY A 284 -17.78 -11.35 22.92
C GLY A 284 -17.99 -12.02 21.56
N PHE A 285 -19.23 -12.01 21.06
CA PHE A 285 -19.56 -12.54 19.72
C PHE A 285 -19.77 -11.44 18.69
N SER A 286 -19.09 -11.55 17.54
CA SER A 286 -19.38 -10.76 16.35
C SER A 286 -18.89 -11.41 15.05
N SER A 287 -19.43 -10.97 13.91
CA SER A 287 -18.68 -10.95 12.66
C SER A 287 -17.51 -9.97 12.78
N CYS A 288 -16.39 -10.27 12.13
CA CYS A 288 -15.16 -9.51 12.14
C CYS A 288 -14.77 -9.20 10.68
N TYR A 289 -14.33 -7.98 10.42
CA TYR A 289 -14.06 -7.46 9.08
C TYR A 289 -12.60 -6.99 8.96
N ARG A 290 -11.85 -7.56 8.03
CA ARG A 290 -10.42 -7.26 7.84
C ARG A 290 -10.05 -7.11 6.36
N ARG A 291 -9.33 -6.05 6.05
CA ARG A 291 -8.82 -5.79 4.69
C ARG A 291 -7.69 -6.75 4.30
N GLU A 292 -6.97 -7.33 5.26
CA GLU A 292 -5.98 -8.40 5.05
C GLU A 292 -4.92 -8.04 3.98
N ALA A 293 -4.45 -6.80 4.01
CA ALA A 293 -3.52 -6.27 3.02
C ALA A 293 -2.18 -7.05 3.04
N GLY A 294 -1.71 -7.50 1.87
CA GLY A 294 -0.37 -8.08 1.70
C GLY A 294 -0.20 -9.57 2.05
N SER A 295 -1.27 -10.38 2.02
CA SER A 295 -1.19 -11.83 2.28
C SER A 295 -1.49 -12.69 1.03
N HIS A 296 -0.50 -13.42 0.53
CA HIS A 296 -0.57 -14.26 -0.68
C HIS A 296 -0.04 -15.68 -0.37
N GLY A 297 -0.60 -16.72 -0.99
CA GLY A 297 -0.18 -18.12 -0.79
C GLY A 297 -1.23 -19.02 -0.10
N ARG A 298 -0.77 -20.12 0.54
CA ARG A 298 -1.64 -21.21 1.04
C ARG A 298 -2.71 -20.77 2.05
N ASP A 299 -2.42 -19.75 2.86
CA ASP A 299 -3.38 -19.17 3.82
C ASP A 299 -4.65 -18.60 3.15
N ALA A 300 -4.55 -18.15 1.89
CA ALA A 300 -5.67 -17.56 1.16
C ALA A 300 -6.66 -18.59 0.57
N TRP A 301 -6.45 -19.89 0.85
CA TRP A 301 -7.34 -20.96 0.38
C TRP A 301 -8.55 -21.15 1.30
N GLY A 302 -9.69 -21.52 0.70
CA GLY A 302 -10.92 -21.83 1.44
C GLY A 302 -11.47 -20.64 2.23
N ILE A 303 -11.53 -20.80 3.55
CA ILE A 303 -12.02 -19.80 4.51
C ILE A 303 -11.04 -19.54 5.66
N PHE A 304 -9.76 -19.93 5.52
CA PHE A 304 -8.76 -19.81 6.59
C PHE A 304 -8.36 -18.34 6.87
N ARG A 305 -8.27 -17.52 5.82
CA ARG A 305 -7.94 -16.10 5.86
C ARG A 305 -8.82 -15.32 4.86
N VAL A 306 -9.81 -14.60 5.37
CA VAL A 306 -10.94 -14.03 4.60
C VAL A 306 -11.37 -12.67 5.14
N HIS A 307 -12.01 -11.84 4.31
CA HIS A 307 -12.39 -10.47 4.67
C HIS A 307 -13.54 -10.35 5.69
N GLN A 308 -14.36 -11.39 5.81
CA GLN A 308 -15.38 -11.55 6.84
C GLN A 308 -15.27 -12.95 7.45
N PHE A 309 -15.30 -13.04 8.78
CA PHE A 309 -15.39 -14.29 9.55
C PHE A 309 -16.10 -14.02 10.89
N GLU A 310 -16.67 -15.03 11.53
CA GLU A 310 -17.23 -14.92 12.87
C GLU A 310 -16.19 -15.27 13.96
N LYS A 311 -16.34 -14.67 15.15
CA LYS A 311 -15.45 -14.93 16.29
C LYS A 311 -16.17 -14.89 17.63
N VAL A 312 -15.80 -15.82 18.50
CA VAL A 312 -16.05 -15.78 19.95
C VAL A 312 -14.75 -15.40 20.66
N GLU A 313 -14.78 -14.27 21.37
CA GLU A 313 -13.65 -13.66 22.08
C GLU A 313 -13.88 -13.69 23.60
N GLN A 314 -12.86 -14.02 24.38
CA GLN A 314 -12.75 -13.69 25.79
C GLN A 314 -12.26 -12.24 25.93
N PHE A 315 -13.01 -11.39 26.63
CA PHE A 315 -12.50 -10.08 27.08
C PHE A 315 -12.66 -9.95 28.59
N VAL A 316 -11.63 -9.48 29.28
CA VAL A 316 -11.63 -9.37 30.75
C VAL A 316 -11.09 -8.03 31.21
N LEU A 317 -11.87 -7.34 32.06
CA LEU A 317 -11.39 -6.24 32.89
C LEU A 317 -11.11 -6.77 34.29
N THR A 318 -9.91 -6.55 34.80
CA THR A 318 -9.45 -7.15 36.07
C THR A 318 -8.65 -6.15 36.92
N ASP A 319 -8.45 -6.52 38.17
CA ASP A 319 -7.55 -5.80 39.08
C ASP A 319 -6.12 -5.87 38.53
N PRO A 320 -5.37 -4.74 38.46
CA PRO A 320 -3.97 -4.74 38.03
C PRO A 320 -3.11 -5.84 38.66
N GLU A 321 -3.29 -6.11 39.96
CA GLU A 321 -2.52 -7.11 40.71
C GLU A 321 -2.83 -8.55 40.26
N LYS A 322 -4.04 -8.82 39.76
CA LYS A 322 -4.51 -10.14 39.29
C LYS A 322 -4.35 -10.36 37.79
N SER A 323 -3.89 -9.36 37.04
CA SER A 323 -3.88 -9.41 35.57
C SER A 323 -3.01 -10.54 35.00
N TRP A 324 -1.91 -10.92 35.64
CA TRP A 324 -1.07 -12.03 35.18
C TRP A 324 -1.68 -13.42 35.47
N GLU A 325 -2.34 -13.58 36.62
CA GLU A 325 -3.15 -14.77 36.93
C GLU A 325 -4.31 -14.90 35.93
N THR A 326 -4.99 -13.79 35.63
CA THR A 326 -6.08 -13.72 34.63
C THR A 326 -5.59 -14.08 33.22
N PHE A 327 -4.40 -13.64 32.83
CA PHE A 327 -3.79 -13.96 31.53
C PHE A 327 -3.53 -15.47 31.36
N ASP A 328 -2.95 -16.11 32.38
CA ASP A 328 -2.68 -17.55 32.36
C ASP A 328 -3.99 -18.37 32.50
N GLU A 329 -5.04 -17.84 33.14
CA GLU A 329 -6.40 -18.41 33.11
C GLU A 329 -7.00 -18.39 31.69
N MET A 330 -7.00 -17.23 31.02
CA MET A 330 -7.63 -17.05 29.70
C MET A 330 -7.04 -17.96 28.62
N ILE A 331 -5.71 -18.09 28.53
CA ILE A 331 -5.09 -19.03 27.59
C ILE A 331 -5.40 -20.49 27.94
N THR A 332 -5.52 -20.82 29.23
CA THR A 332 -5.89 -22.19 29.68
C THR A 332 -7.33 -22.52 29.32
N ILE A 333 -8.25 -21.56 29.37
CA ILE A 333 -9.63 -21.70 28.91
C ILE A 333 -9.68 -21.98 27.39
N SER A 334 -8.89 -21.27 26.58
CA SER A 334 -8.78 -21.57 25.15
C SER A 334 -8.11 -22.93 24.87
N GLU A 335 -7.10 -23.33 25.65
CA GLU A 335 -6.56 -24.70 25.57
C GLU A 335 -7.61 -25.77 25.87
N GLU A 336 -8.42 -25.60 26.93
CA GLU A 336 -9.50 -26.54 27.27
C GLU A 336 -10.54 -26.65 26.14
N PHE A 337 -10.84 -25.56 25.45
CA PHE A 337 -11.73 -25.57 24.28
C PHE A 337 -11.18 -26.45 23.16
N TYR A 338 -9.92 -26.27 22.74
CA TYR A 338 -9.33 -27.13 21.68
C TYR A 338 -9.05 -28.57 22.13
N LYS A 339 -8.79 -28.81 23.43
CA LYS A 339 -8.79 -30.16 24.03
C LYS A 339 -10.13 -30.86 23.85
N SER A 340 -11.23 -30.17 24.17
CA SER A 340 -12.59 -30.71 24.05
C SER A 340 -12.99 -31.04 22.61
N LEU A 341 -12.48 -30.27 21.64
CA LEU A 341 -12.65 -30.52 20.21
C LEU A 341 -11.69 -31.59 19.66
N GLY A 342 -10.75 -32.12 20.45
CA GLY A 342 -9.80 -33.15 20.03
C GLY A 342 -8.73 -32.67 19.04
N VAL A 343 -8.38 -31.38 19.07
CA VAL A 343 -7.45 -30.77 18.11
C VAL A 343 -6.02 -30.73 18.68
N PRO A 344 -5.00 -31.31 18.03
CA PRO A 344 -3.61 -31.15 18.45
C PRO A 344 -3.13 -29.70 18.27
N TYR A 345 -2.37 -29.18 19.23
CA TYR A 345 -1.87 -27.80 19.19
C TYR A 345 -0.56 -27.62 19.99
N ARG A 346 0.06 -26.46 19.81
CA ARG A 346 1.10 -25.91 20.68
C ARG A 346 0.75 -24.50 21.14
N VAL A 347 1.31 -24.06 22.27
CA VAL A 347 1.24 -22.66 22.71
C VAL A 347 2.64 -22.06 22.65
N VAL A 348 2.77 -20.94 21.95
CA VAL A 348 4.02 -20.21 21.76
C VAL A 348 3.98 -18.86 22.49
N GLY A 349 5.13 -18.42 22.99
CA GLY A 349 5.31 -17.04 23.45
C GLY A 349 5.71 -16.17 22.27
N ILE A 350 5.01 -15.05 22.05
CA ILE A 350 5.36 -14.14 20.95
C ILE A 350 6.55 -13.26 21.36
N VAL A 351 7.55 -13.17 20.47
CA VAL A 351 8.75 -12.35 20.65
C VAL A 351 8.41 -10.85 20.64
N SER A 352 9.28 -10.04 21.23
CA SER A 352 9.00 -8.62 21.47
C SER A 352 8.78 -7.75 20.22
N GLY A 353 9.32 -8.12 19.05
CA GLY A 353 9.00 -7.46 17.77
C GLY A 353 7.61 -7.82 17.22
N GLY A 354 7.12 -9.03 17.47
CA GLY A 354 5.77 -9.49 17.11
C GLY A 354 4.66 -8.98 18.05
N LEU A 355 4.99 -8.14 19.04
CA LEU A 355 4.00 -7.53 19.93
C LEU A 355 3.46 -6.22 19.32
N ASN A 356 2.15 -6.16 19.13
CA ASN A 356 1.47 -4.89 18.87
C ASN A 356 1.65 -3.89 20.04
N ASN A 357 1.35 -2.61 19.81
CA ASN A 357 1.56 -1.56 20.81
C ASN A 357 0.71 -1.71 22.08
N ALA A 358 -0.41 -2.44 22.04
CA ALA A 358 -1.26 -2.64 23.20
C ALA A 358 -0.74 -3.74 24.15
N ALA A 359 -0.26 -4.87 23.61
CA ALA A 359 0.12 -6.04 24.40
C ALA A 359 1.46 -5.82 25.15
N ALA A 360 1.46 -6.03 26.47
CA ALA A 360 2.68 -6.17 27.27
C ALA A 360 3.31 -7.57 27.15
N LYS A 361 2.47 -8.58 26.86
CA LYS A 361 2.81 -9.99 26.64
C LYS A 361 1.69 -10.62 25.81
N LYS A 362 2.03 -11.46 24.82
CA LYS A 362 1.11 -12.19 23.95
C LYS A 362 1.51 -13.68 23.89
N TYR A 363 0.53 -14.57 23.95
CA TYR A 363 0.65 -16.02 23.77
C TYR A 363 -0.31 -16.47 22.66
N ASP A 364 0.19 -17.24 21.69
CA ASP A 364 -0.65 -17.79 20.62
C ASP A 364 -0.77 -19.31 20.75
N LEU A 365 -1.98 -19.82 20.53
CA LEU A 365 -2.23 -21.26 20.38
C LEU A 365 -2.33 -21.57 18.89
N GLU A 366 -1.38 -22.38 18.43
CA GLU A 366 -1.28 -22.82 17.05
C GLU A 366 -1.73 -24.27 16.93
N ALA A 367 -2.75 -24.55 16.13
CA ALA A 367 -3.27 -25.91 15.94
C ALA A 367 -2.61 -26.62 14.75
N TRP A 368 -2.58 -27.95 14.76
CA TRP A 368 -1.96 -28.75 13.69
C TRP A 368 -2.86 -28.88 12.46
N PHE A 369 -2.32 -28.59 11.28
CA PHE A 369 -2.99 -28.76 9.99
C PHE A 369 -2.36 -29.94 9.23
N PRO A 370 -2.92 -31.17 9.31
CA PRO A 370 -2.26 -32.38 8.83
C PRO A 370 -2.08 -32.50 7.31
N PHE A 371 -2.88 -31.82 6.47
CA PHE A 371 -2.58 -31.76 5.03
C PHE A 371 -1.41 -30.80 4.76
N GLN A 372 -1.41 -29.65 5.44
CA GLN A 372 -0.41 -28.62 5.23
C GLN A 372 0.96 -29.06 5.78
N GLY A 373 0.95 -29.73 6.94
CA GLY A 373 2.13 -30.25 7.63
C GLY A 373 2.79 -29.22 8.55
N GLU A 374 2.01 -28.28 9.07
CA GLU A 374 2.48 -27.13 9.86
C GLU A 374 1.45 -26.76 10.94
N TYR A 375 1.91 -26.11 12.01
CA TYR A 375 1.06 -25.49 13.03
C TYR A 375 0.61 -24.10 12.56
N LYS A 376 -0.61 -23.68 12.90
CA LYS A 376 -1.14 -22.33 12.57
C LYS A 376 -1.98 -21.73 13.69
N GLU A 377 -1.77 -20.42 13.95
CA GLU A 377 -2.55 -19.60 14.90
C GLU A 377 -4.06 -19.82 14.74
N LEU A 378 -4.74 -20.30 15.78
CA LEU A 378 -6.21 -20.23 15.91
C LEU A 378 -6.65 -19.24 16.99
N VAL A 379 -5.76 -18.93 17.94
CA VAL A 379 -6.01 -18.05 19.07
C VAL A 379 -4.78 -17.19 19.35
N SER A 380 -5.03 -15.91 19.57
CA SER A 380 -4.14 -14.99 20.27
C SER A 380 -4.69 -14.69 21.67
N CYS A 381 -3.81 -14.52 22.65
CA CYS A 381 -4.11 -14.12 24.03
C CYS A 381 -3.14 -13.01 24.45
N SER A 382 -3.65 -11.84 24.83
CA SER A 382 -2.84 -10.67 25.20
C SER A 382 -3.24 -10.06 26.54
N ASN A 383 -2.24 -9.72 27.37
CA ASN A 383 -2.41 -8.80 28.50
C ASN A 383 -2.01 -7.39 28.04
N CYS A 384 -2.98 -6.48 27.97
CA CYS A 384 -2.79 -5.09 27.54
C CYS A 384 -2.57 -4.11 28.71
N THR A 385 -2.46 -4.64 29.94
CA THR A 385 -2.34 -3.87 31.19
C THR A 385 -3.29 -2.67 31.21
N ASP A 386 -2.84 -1.47 31.62
CA ASP A 386 -3.68 -0.26 31.60
C ASP A 386 -3.67 0.50 30.26
N TYR A 387 -3.01 -0.03 29.22
CA TYR A 387 -2.76 0.74 27.99
C TYR A 387 -4.03 1.18 27.27
N GLN A 388 -5.02 0.29 27.19
CA GLN A 388 -6.32 0.57 26.55
C GLN A 388 -7.28 1.26 27.53
N SER A 389 -7.38 0.80 28.78
CA SER A 389 -8.24 1.40 29.81
C SER A 389 -7.84 2.84 30.14
N ARG A 390 -6.56 3.23 29.98
CA ARG A 390 -6.11 4.62 30.08
C ARG A 390 -6.58 5.49 28.90
N ASN A 391 -6.55 4.96 27.66
CA ASN A 391 -7.09 5.66 26.49
C ASN A 391 -8.61 5.88 26.60
N LEU A 392 -9.29 4.90 27.19
CA LEU A 392 -10.74 4.84 27.38
C LEU A 392 -11.21 5.37 28.73
N GLU A 393 -10.27 5.85 29.57
CA GLU A 393 -10.54 6.44 30.88
C GLU A 393 -11.35 5.53 31.86
N ILE A 394 -11.16 4.21 31.78
CA ILE A 394 -11.80 3.17 32.61
C ILE A 394 -11.05 3.02 33.94
N ARG A 395 -11.48 3.78 34.95
CA ARG A 395 -10.73 3.99 36.20
C ARG A 395 -10.99 2.90 37.24
N PHE A 396 -10.08 2.77 38.20
CA PHE A 396 -10.12 1.76 39.26
C PHE A 396 -9.98 2.36 40.67
N GLY A 397 -10.70 1.81 41.63
CA GLY A 397 -10.51 2.06 43.07
C GLY A 397 -11.32 3.24 43.62
N ALA A 398 -10.93 3.81 44.75
CA ALA A 398 -11.62 4.94 45.36
C ALA A 398 -11.12 6.28 44.80
N LYS A 399 -12.02 7.24 44.54
CA LYS A 399 -11.66 8.60 44.09
C LYS A 399 -11.10 9.45 45.22
N LEU A 400 -9.82 9.24 45.56
CA LEU A 400 -9.10 10.01 46.57
C LEU A 400 -8.71 11.39 46.04
N GLN A 401 -9.06 12.46 46.77
CA GLN A 401 -8.69 13.84 46.40
C GLN A 401 -7.18 14.12 46.45
N THR A 402 -6.39 13.21 47.04
CA THR A 402 -4.94 13.32 47.23
C THR A 402 -4.12 12.50 46.23
N GLU A 403 -4.73 11.65 45.40
CA GLU A 403 -3.98 10.86 44.41
C GLU A 403 -3.63 11.69 43.18
N ILE A 404 -2.32 11.79 42.89
CA ILE A 404 -1.77 12.57 41.77
C ILE A 404 -1.90 11.80 40.43
N ARG A 405 -1.96 10.46 40.50
CA ARG A 405 -2.19 9.56 39.36
C ARG A 405 -3.54 8.85 39.55
N LYS A 406 -4.31 8.74 38.48
CA LYS A 406 -5.46 7.82 38.42
C LYS A 406 -4.95 6.38 38.37
N LYS A 407 -5.66 5.46 39.01
CA LYS A 407 -5.54 4.02 38.75
C LYS A 407 -6.57 3.63 37.70
N TYR A 408 -6.24 2.63 36.89
CA TYR A 408 -7.09 2.05 35.86
C TYR A 408 -7.17 0.54 36.04
N VAL A 409 -8.19 -0.10 35.48
CA VAL A 409 -8.27 -1.56 35.43
C VAL A 409 -7.27 -2.09 34.39
N HIS A 410 -6.83 -3.35 34.52
CA HIS A 410 -6.11 -4.01 33.43
C HIS A 410 -7.10 -4.66 32.46
N ALA A 411 -6.84 -4.49 31.16
CA ALA A 411 -7.62 -5.07 30.08
C ALA A 411 -6.86 -6.25 29.45
N LEU A 412 -7.58 -7.35 29.20
CA LEU A 412 -7.06 -8.55 28.56
C LEU A 412 -8.03 -9.03 27.49
N ASN A 413 -7.50 -9.58 26.41
CA ASN A 413 -8.27 -10.23 25.35
C ASN A 413 -7.66 -11.61 25.02
N SER A 414 -8.52 -12.56 24.65
CA SER A 414 -8.08 -13.82 24.05
C SER A 414 -9.16 -14.37 23.14
N THR A 415 -8.79 -14.83 21.94
CA THR A 415 -9.74 -15.58 21.12
C THR A 415 -10.04 -16.92 21.75
N LEU A 416 -11.32 -17.31 21.76
CA LEU A 416 -11.71 -18.69 22.01
C LEU A 416 -11.75 -19.44 20.67
N CYS A 417 -12.50 -18.88 19.72
CA CYS A 417 -12.74 -19.50 18.41
C CYS A 417 -12.99 -18.45 17.34
N ALA A 418 -12.04 -18.27 16.41
CA ALA A 418 -12.30 -17.67 15.10
C ALA A 418 -12.86 -18.78 14.20
N THR A 419 -14.16 -18.75 13.91
CA THR A 419 -14.95 -19.97 13.67
C THR A 419 -14.63 -20.65 12.35
N GLU A 420 -14.38 -19.87 11.30
CA GLU A 420 -14.02 -20.34 9.96
C GLU A 420 -12.60 -20.92 9.95
N ARG A 421 -11.67 -20.32 10.70
CA ARG A 421 -10.29 -20.81 10.82
C ARG A 421 -10.20 -22.08 11.66
N ALA A 422 -10.96 -22.15 12.76
CA ALA A 422 -11.13 -23.37 13.55
C ALA A 422 -11.82 -24.48 12.74
N LEU A 423 -12.84 -24.15 11.95
CA LEU A 423 -13.48 -25.08 11.03
C LEU A 423 -12.50 -25.64 10.01
N CYS A 424 -11.61 -24.83 9.42
CA CYS A 424 -10.52 -25.32 8.57
C CYS A 424 -9.62 -26.35 9.29
N CYS A 425 -9.27 -26.12 10.56
CA CYS A 425 -8.47 -27.08 11.33
C CYS A 425 -9.24 -28.40 11.58
N LEU A 426 -10.53 -28.31 11.93
CA LEU A 426 -11.38 -29.49 12.13
C LEU A 426 -11.52 -30.30 10.83
N LEU A 427 -11.79 -29.63 9.70
CA LEU A 427 -11.94 -30.26 8.38
C LEU A 427 -10.70 -31.08 8.00
N GLU A 428 -9.48 -30.59 8.26
CA GLU A 428 -8.28 -31.37 7.99
C GLU A 428 -8.07 -32.55 8.95
N ASN A 429 -8.39 -32.39 10.25
CA ASN A 429 -8.13 -33.40 11.28
C ASN A 429 -9.18 -34.52 11.36
N PHE A 430 -10.45 -34.25 11.05
CA PHE A 430 -11.59 -35.15 11.26
C PHE A 430 -12.19 -35.73 9.96
N GLN A 431 -11.55 -35.50 8.81
CA GLN A 431 -11.92 -36.15 7.55
C GLN A 431 -11.64 -37.65 7.52
N THR A 432 -12.28 -38.32 6.57
CA THR A 432 -12.14 -39.73 6.18
C THR A 432 -12.17 -39.82 4.65
N GLU A 433 -12.07 -41.02 4.08
CA GLU A 433 -12.17 -41.22 2.62
C GLU A 433 -13.57 -40.83 2.08
N ASP A 434 -14.62 -41.12 2.86
CA ASP A 434 -16.04 -40.98 2.50
C ASP A 434 -16.71 -39.68 2.98
N GLY A 435 -16.13 -38.97 3.96
CA GLY A 435 -16.75 -37.78 4.55
C GLY A 435 -16.01 -37.21 5.76
N PHE A 436 -16.75 -36.56 6.66
CA PHE A 436 -16.25 -35.84 7.83
C PHE A 436 -16.91 -36.35 9.11
N ASN A 437 -16.10 -36.73 10.12
CA ASN A 437 -16.59 -37.05 11.46
C ASN A 437 -16.86 -35.75 12.22
N VAL A 438 -18.04 -35.60 12.81
CA VAL A 438 -18.40 -34.41 13.59
C VAL A 438 -17.83 -34.56 15.01
N PRO A 439 -16.98 -33.62 15.50
CA PRO A 439 -16.52 -33.61 16.89
C PRO A 439 -17.70 -33.61 17.86
N GLU A 440 -17.63 -34.45 18.89
CA GLU A 440 -18.77 -34.76 19.76
C GLU A 440 -19.46 -33.52 20.37
N PRO A 441 -18.74 -32.51 20.93
CA PRO A 441 -19.39 -31.34 21.54
C PRO A 441 -20.23 -30.49 20.57
N LEU A 442 -19.92 -30.54 19.27
CA LEU A 442 -20.62 -29.78 18.24
C LEU A 442 -21.95 -30.44 17.82
N ARG A 443 -22.10 -31.75 18.01
CA ARG A 443 -23.23 -32.52 17.49
C ARG A 443 -24.58 -32.01 17.98
N LYS A 444 -24.69 -31.67 19.27
CA LYS A 444 -25.94 -31.17 19.87
C LYS A 444 -26.46 -29.86 19.27
N TYR A 445 -25.59 -29.10 18.59
CA TYR A 445 -25.94 -27.85 17.90
C TYR A 445 -26.33 -28.03 16.43
N MET A 446 -26.19 -29.24 15.89
CA MET A 446 -26.42 -29.53 14.47
C MET A 446 -27.75 -30.28 14.26
N PRO A 447 -28.53 -29.98 13.19
CA PRO A 447 -29.81 -30.65 12.96
C PRO A 447 -29.67 -32.17 12.83
N GLY A 448 -30.35 -32.90 13.73
CA GLY A 448 -30.29 -34.36 13.79
C GLY A 448 -29.07 -34.94 14.51
N ALA A 449 -28.21 -34.11 15.12
CA ALA A 449 -26.98 -34.49 15.82
C ALA A 449 -26.10 -35.52 15.06
N PRO A 450 -25.76 -35.28 13.78
CA PRO A 450 -25.02 -36.22 12.97
C PRO A 450 -23.62 -36.49 13.56
N GLU A 451 -23.27 -37.77 13.70
CA GLU A 451 -21.89 -38.17 14.05
C GLU A 451 -20.93 -38.06 12.86
N PHE A 452 -21.48 -38.16 11.64
CA PHE A 452 -20.76 -38.22 10.38
C PHE A 452 -21.52 -37.49 9.27
N ILE A 453 -20.80 -36.84 8.37
CA ILE A 453 -21.34 -36.14 7.20
C ILE A 453 -20.65 -36.68 5.94
N PRO A 454 -21.35 -37.39 5.04
CA PRO A 454 -20.76 -37.92 3.82
C PRO A 454 -20.45 -36.82 2.80
N PHE A 455 -19.45 -37.06 1.96
CA PHE A 455 -19.20 -36.24 0.78
C PHE A 455 -20.36 -36.35 -0.23
N THR A 456 -20.78 -35.22 -0.78
CA THR A 456 -21.89 -35.11 -1.74
C THR A 456 -21.46 -34.58 -3.10
N LYS A 457 -20.17 -34.24 -3.26
CA LYS A 457 -19.53 -33.84 -4.51
C LYS A 457 -18.20 -34.58 -4.69
N GLU A 458 -17.86 -34.85 -5.95
CA GLU A 458 -16.49 -35.16 -6.37
C GLU A 458 -15.67 -33.86 -6.49
N LEU A 459 -14.35 -33.98 -6.49
CA LEU A 459 -13.45 -32.85 -6.73
C LEU A 459 -13.26 -32.63 -8.23
N PRO A 460 -13.02 -31.38 -8.69
CA PRO A 460 -12.49 -31.14 -10.03
C PRO A 460 -11.18 -31.91 -10.25
N LYS A 461 -10.94 -32.35 -11.48
CA LYS A 461 -9.77 -33.16 -11.86
C LYS A 461 -8.44 -32.52 -11.46
N ASP A 462 -8.42 -31.20 -11.44
CA ASP A 462 -7.26 -30.34 -11.21
C ASP A 462 -7.07 -29.92 -9.74
N SER A 463 -7.74 -30.59 -8.81
CA SER A 463 -7.67 -30.29 -7.37
C SER A 463 -6.27 -30.53 -6.77
N THR A 464 -6.01 -29.84 -5.66
CA THR A 464 -4.72 -29.76 -4.97
C THR A 464 -4.21 -31.14 -4.53
N SER A 465 -5.09 -32.00 -3.98
CA SER A 465 -4.75 -33.36 -3.55
C SER A 465 -4.58 -34.33 -4.72
N LEU A 466 -5.36 -34.19 -5.80
CA LEU A 466 -5.23 -35.05 -6.98
C LEU A 466 -3.91 -34.79 -7.72
N LYS A 467 -3.48 -33.53 -7.81
CA LYS A 467 -2.17 -33.12 -8.34
C LYS A 467 -0.99 -33.67 -7.52
N ALA A 468 -1.17 -33.99 -6.24
CA ALA A 468 -0.16 -34.67 -5.44
C ALA A 468 -0.06 -36.18 -5.77
N LYS A 469 -1.21 -36.88 -5.84
CA LYS A 469 -1.27 -38.33 -6.06
C LYS A 469 -0.83 -38.77 -7.45
N GLY A 470 -1.01 -37.93 -8.48
CA GLY A 470 -0.67 -38.24 -9.86
C GLY A 470 0.81 -38.60 -10.15
N LYS A 471 1.73 -38.37 -9.21
CA LYS A 471 3.18 -38.65 -9.37
C LYS A 471 3.63 -40.08 -9.01
N VAL A 472 2.75 -40.96 -8.54
CA VAL A 472 3.18 -42.22 -7.89
C VAL A 472 2.98 -43.50 -8.74
N GLU A 473 1.92 -43.63 -9.53
CA GLU A 473 1.47 -44.96 -10.00
C GLU A 473 1.87 -45.40 -11.43
N ASN A 474 2.32 -44.51 -12.33
CA ASN A 474 2.42 -44.82 -13.76
C ASN A 474 3.82 -45.23 -14.24
N ALA A 475 4.16 -46.53 -14.08
CA ALA A 475 5.21 -47.18 -14.86
C ALA A 475 4.68 -47.62 -16.24
N PRO A 476 5.40 -47.39 -17.36
CA PRO A 476 4.81 -47.45 -18.70
C PRO A 476 4.61 -48.87 -19.26
N LYS A 477 3.54 -49.04 -20.06
CA LYS A 477 3.38 -50.11 -21.05
C LYS A 477 3.14 -49.49 -22.43
N PRO A 478 3.80 -49.97 -23.51
CA PRO A 478 3.77 -49.29 -24.81
C PRO A 478 2.52 -49.65 -25.63
N LYS A 479 1.88 -48.65 -26.26
CA LYS A 479 0.97 -48.87 -27.40
C LYS A 479 1.06 -47.78 -28.47
N VAL A 480 1.49 -48.26 -29.64
CA VAL A 480 1.26 -47.82 -31.03
C VAL A 480 0.16 -46.76 -31.24
N ALA A 481 0.49 -45.74 -32.03
CA ALA A 481 -0.42 -44.66 -32.47
C ALA A 481 -1.31 -45.06 -33.67
N PRO A 482 -2.38 -44.28 -33.95
CA PRO A 482 -2.88 -44.04 -35.29
C PRO A 482 -2.67 -42.59 -35.75
N VAL A 483 -2.63 -42.38 -37.07
CA VAL A 483 -2.32 -41.09 -37.72
C VAL A 483 -3.59 -40.33 -38.13
N GLY A 484 -3.58 -38.99 -38.03
CA GLY A 484 -4.61 -38.12 -38.59
C GLY A 484 -4.27 -36.64 -38.41
N GLY A 485 -3.60 -36.04 -39.40
CA GLY A 485 -3.11 -34.65 -39.32
C GLY A 485 -4.01 -33.62 -40.01
N ALA A 486 -3.91 -32.35 -39.60
CA ALA A 486 -4.61 -31.22 -40.21
C ALA A 486 -3.81 -29.89 -40.13
N VAL A 487 -2.87 -29.74 -41.08
CA VAL A 487 -2.32 -28.48 -41.64
C VAL A 487 -2.10 -27.29 -40.69
N ASP A 488 -0.83 -27.00 -40.41
CA ASP A 488 -0.41 -25.73 -39.79
C ASP A 488 -0.77 -24.49 -40.62
N LYS A 489 -1.11 -23.41 -39.92
CA LYS A 489 -1.00 -22.04 -40.45
C LYS A 489 0.14 -21.34 -39.70
N LEU A 490 1.17 -20.91 -40.43
CA LEU A 490 2.22 -20.07 -39.87
C LEU A 490 1.62 -18.80 -39.26
N LYS A 491 2.09 -18.42 -38.07
CA LYS A 491 1.89 -17.09 -37.49
C LYS A 491 2.96 -16.16 -38.05
N ASP A 492 2.56 -15.00 -38.56
CA ASP A 492 3.46 -14.01 -39.17
C ASP A 492 4.05 -13.10 -38.07
N LEU A 493 4.89 -13.68 -37.20
CA LEU A 493 5.58 -12.94 -36.13
C LEU A 493 6.70 -12.09 -36.75
N LYS A 494 6.53 -10.76 -36.77
CA LYS A 494 7.51 -9.83 -37.37
C LYS A 494 8.48 -9.34 -36.32
N LEU A 495 9.42 -10.22 -35.99
CA LEU A 495 10.49 -9.92 -35.06
C LEU A 495 11.49 -8.92 -35.66
N HIS A 496 12.08 -8.12 -34.78
CA HIS A 496 13.40 -7.49 -34.87
C HIS A 496 13.82 -6.90 -36.24
N MET A 497 13.87 -5.56 -36.28
CA MET A 497 14.21 -4.74 -37.45
C MET A 497 15.45 -5.18 -38.23
N GLU A 498 16.49 -5.68 -37.55
CA GLU A 498 17.75 -6.08 -38.21
C GLU A 498 17.58 -7.28 -39.17
N THR A 499 16.49 -8.06 -39.04
CA THR A 499 16.17 -9.18 -39.95
C THR A 499 15.32 -8.79 -41.18
N LEU A 500 14.83 -7.54 -41.23
CA LEU A 500 13.99 -7.01 -42.32
C LEU A 500 14.72 -5.99 -43.21
N HIS A 501 15.91 -5.56 -42.80
CA HIS A 501 16.87 -4.84 -43.64
C HIS A 501 17.97 -5.80 -44.10
N ALA A 502 18.71 -5.47 -45.16
CA ALA A 502 19.96 -6.18 -45.44
C ALA A 502 21.02 -5.83 -44.38
N GLU A 503 22.03 -6.69 -44.21
CA GLU A 503 23.15 -6.47 -43.27
C GLU A 503 23.76 -5.07 -43.49
N GLY A 504 23.64 -4.20 -42.48
CA GLY A 504 24.14 -2.82 -42.52
C GLY A 504 23.17 -1.75 -43.05
N GLU A 505 21.94 -2.09 -43.45
CA GLU A 505 20.94 -1.12 -43.96
C GLU A 505 19.94 -0.59 -42.93
N SER A 506 19.90 -1.13 -41.70
CA SER A 506 19.08 -0.57 -40.62
C SER A 506 19.64 0.80 -40.18
N PRO A 507 18.79 1.82 -39.91
CA PRO A 507 19.25 3.13 -39.44
C PRO A 507 19.77 3.14 -37.99
N PHE A 508 19.81 1.98 -37.31
CA PHE A 508 20.21 1.83 -35.90
C PHE A 508 21.23 0.70 -35.66
N VAL A 509 21.93 0.20 -36.70
CA VAL A 509 22.81 -0.99 -36.65
C VAL A 509 23.90 -0.92 -35.57
N VAL A 510 23.97 -1.97 -34.75
CA VAL A 510 25.09 -2.27 -33.86
C VAL A 510 26.29 -2.81 -34.65
N ARG A 511 27.52 -2.51 -34.23
CA ARG A 511 28.74 -3.14 -34.79
C ARG A 511 29.44 -4.00 -33.75
N ASP A 512 29.08 -5.28 -33.71
CA ASP A 512 29.97 -6.45 -33.52
C ASP A 512 29.16 -7.70 -33.10
N ASP A 513 29.35 -8.83 -33.78
CA ASP A 513 28.54 -10.07 -33.67
C ASP A 513 28.72 -10.87 -32.34
N ALA A 514 29.31 -10.27 -31.32
CA ALA A 514 29.82 -10.99 -30.14
C ALA A 514 28.75 -11.37 -29.09
N SER A 515 27.54 -10.81 -29.16
CA SER A 515 26.56 -10.84 -28.05
C SER A 515 25.62 -12.05 -28.03
N ILE A 516 25.38 -12.72 -29.17
CA ILE A 516 24.28 -13.69 -29.32
C ILE A 516 24.69 -15.15 -29.03
N ALA A 517 25.96 -15.52 -29.23
CA ALA A 517 26.37 -16.92 -29.35
C ALA A 517 26.54 -17.73 -28.03
N ALA A 518 26.46 -17.09 -26.85
CA ALA A 518 27.08 -17.63 -25.63
C ALA A 518 26.19 -18.48 -24.68
N VAL A 519 24.90 -18.70 -24.99
CA VAL A 519 23.90 -19.16 -23.98
C VAL A 519 23.25 -20.54 -24.26
N LEU A 520 23.38 -21.11 -25.46
CA LEU A 520 22.58 -22.29 -25.87
C LEU A 520 23.38 -23.61 -25.94
N ALA A 521 23.40 -24.40 -24.85
CA ALA A 521 23.80 -25.82 -24.88
C ALA A 521 23.36 -26.66 -23.65
N SER A 522 22.24 -27.40 -23.72
CA SER A 522 21.97 -28.73 -23.12
C SER A 522 20.49 -29.15 -23.35
N GLU A 523 20.16 -30.44 -23.24
CA GLU A 523 19.00 -31.04 -23.94
C GLU A 523 18.02 -31.88 -23.07
N TYR A 524 16.74 -31.90 -23.48
CA TYR A 524 15.61 -32.77 -23.05
C TYR A 524 15.21 -32.73 -21.55
N ASP A 525 13.99 -33.08 -21.11
CA ASP A 525 12.85 -33.79 -21.74
C ASP A 525 11.49 -33.12 -21.39
N GLU A 526 10.38 -33.53 -22.02
CA GLU A 526 9.08 -32.86 -21.98
C GLU A 526 8.14 -33.31 -20.82
N ASN A 527 7.36 -32.38 -20.22
CA ASN A 527 5.88 -32.45 -20.09
C ASN A 527 5.25 -31.30 -19.24
N SER A 528 4.99 -30.18 -19.92
CA SER A 528 3.84 -29.25 -19.82
C SER A 528 2.90 -29.19 -18.58
N ASP A 529 2.60 -27.97 -18.08
CA ASP A 529 1.53 -27.66 -17.10
C ASP A 529 0.60 -26.49 -17.55
N GLU A 530 -0.67 -26.43 -17.08
CA GLU A 530 -1.65 -25.37 -17.41
C GLU A 530 -1.79 -24.28 -16.32
N PRO A 531 -1.76 -22.98 -16.69
CA PRO A 531 -2.22 -21.86 -15.88
C PRO A 531 -3.73 -21.56 -16.00
N GLU A 532 -4.22 -20.70 -15.10
CA GLU A 532 -5.65 -20.41 -14.90
C GLU A 532 -5.91 -18.89 -14.83
N TYR A 533 -6.91 -18.43 -15.60
CA TYR A 533 -7.22 -17.02 -15.87
C TYR A 533 -8.26 -16.42 -14.90
N SER A 534 -8.20 -15.11 -14.67
CA SER A 534 -9.14 -14.34 -13.84
C SER A 534 -9.27 -12.88 -14.31
N SER A 535 -10.47 -12.30 -14.30
CA SER A 535 -10.69 -10.91 -14.75
C SER A 535 -10.15 -9.87 -13.75
N CYS A 536 -9.49 -8.82 -14.25
CA CYS A 536 -9.09 -7.68 -13.42
C CYS A 536 -10.32 -7.00 -12.80
N PRO A 537 -10.33 -6.77 -11.47
CA PRO A 537 -11.51 -6.30 -10.74
C PRO A 537 -11.72 -4.79 -10.80
N VAL A 538 -10.79 -4.02 -11.37
CA VAL A 538 -10.91 -2.55 -11.44
C VAL A 538 -11.96 -2.15 -12.46
N GLU A 539 -12.88 -1.28 -12.06
CA GLU A 539 -14.05 -0.95 -12.88
C GLU A 539 -13.64 -0.26 -14.20
N GLY A 540 -14.23 -0.70 -15.31
CA GLY A 540 -13.77 -0.33 -16.65
C GLY A 540 -12.52 -1.07 -17.15
N CYS A 541 -11.94 -2.00 -16.37
CA CYS A 541 -10.89 -2.91 -16.82
C CYS A 541 -11.48 -4.12 -17.58
N GLY A 542 -11.64 -5.28 -16.94
CA GLY A 542 -12.28 -6.47 -17.55
C GLY A 542 -11.40 -7.34 -18.45
N GLU A 543 -10.10 -7.07 -18.49
CA GLU A 543 -9.04 -7.87 -19.13
C GLU A 543 -8.72 -9.12 -18.23
N GLN A 544 -8.29 -10.29 -18.73
CA GLN A 544 -8.13 -11.53 -17.90
C GLN A 544 -6.68 -12.06 -17.71
N LEU A 545 -6.19 -12.12 -16.46
CA LEU A 545 -4.82 -12.47 -15.98
C LEU A 545 -4.70 -13.89 -15.42
N LEU A 546 -3.48 -14.42 -15.52
CA LEU A 546 -2.98 -15.53 -14.70
C LEU A 546 -2.81 -15.04 -13.27
N PHE A 547 -3.14 -15.88 -12.30
CA PHE A 547 -3.04 -15.53 -10.88
C PHE A 547 -1.66 -14.98 -10.44
N ALA A 548 -0.56 -15.38 -11.09
CA ALA A 548 0.79 -14.91 -10.79
C ALA A 548 1.25 -13.66 -11.57
N GLU A 549 0.38 -13.07 -12.40
CA GLU A 549 0.53 -11.69 -12.92
C GLU A 549 -0.39 -10.70 -12.18
N PHE A 550 -1.29 -11.18 -11.31
CA PHE A 550 -2.39 -10.38 -10.78
C PHE A 550 -1.90 -9.18 -9.96
N ASP A 551 -0.86 -9.37 -9.16
CA ASP A 551 -0.30 -8.36 -8.27
C ASP A 551 0.41 -7.25 -9.06
N SER A 552 1.18 -7.61 -10.08
CA SER A 552 1.82 -6.67 -11.01
C SER A 552 0.84 -6.01 -12.00
N HIS A 553 -0.43 -6.41 -12.01
CA HIS A 553 -1.49 -5.68 -12.70
C HIS A 553 -2.36 -4.85 -11.75
N LEU A 554 -2.46 -5.21 -10.47
CA LEU A 554 -3.17 -4.40 -9.47
C LEU A 554 -2.36 -3.18 -9.01
N GLU A 555 -1.03 -3.31 -8.88
CA GLU A 555 -0.16 -2.17 -8.60
C GLU A 555 -0.28 -1.07 -9.70
N LEU A 556 -0.75 -1.37 -10.93
CA LEU A 556 -1.02 -0.38 -12.01
C LEU A 556 -2.09 0.58 -11.58
N HIS A 557 -3.22 0.01 -11.18
CA HIS A 557 -4.39 0.77 -10.78
C HIS A 557 -4.19 1.48 -9.44
N ALA A 558 -3.23 1.05 -8.61
CA ALA A 558 -2.80 1.78 -7.42
C ALA A 558 -1.92 2.99 -7.77
N ALA A 559 -0.92 2.82 -8.64
CA ALA A 559 -0.03 3.89 -9.09
C ALA A 559 -0.78 5.05 -9.80
N GLU A 560 -1.92 4.75 -10.44
CA GLU A 560 -2.82 5.74 -11.06
C GLU A 560 -3.44 6.75 -10.06
N GLN A 561 -3.44 6.50 -8.74
CA GLN A 561 -4.31 7.23 -7.78
C GLN A 561 -3.59 8.25 -6.86
N ASP A 562 -2.27 8.18 -6.70
CA ASP A 562 -1.55 8.69 -5.52
C ASP A 562 -1.05 10.16 -5.62
N SER A 563 -1.74 11.02 -6.38
CA SER A 563 -1.12 12.18 -7.07
C SER A 563 -1.39 13.62 -6.54
N GLY A 564 -1.86 13.85 -5.29
CA GLY A 564 -1.94 15.24 -4.78
C GLY A 564 -2.33 15.51 -3.32
N ASP A 565 -1.69 16.52 -2.68
CA ASP A 565 -2.26 17.85 -2.33
C ASP A 565 -1.19 18.78 -1.66
N GLY A 566 -1.47 20.07 -1.37
CA GLY A 566 -0.62 21.27 -1.03
C GLY A 566 0.44 21.22 0.11
N CYS A 567 1.02 22.30 0.66
CA CYS A 567 1.19 23.76 0.34
C CYS A 567 2.07 24.40 1.46
N ASP A 568 2.80 25.54 1.39
CA ASP A 568 3.50 26.33 0.35
C ASP A 568 4.44 27.39 1.06
N HIS A 569 5.00 28.39 0.35
CA HIS A 569 5.56 29.70 0.82
C HIS A 569 6.93 29.75 1.59
N VAL A 570 7.83 30.75 1.42
CA VAL A 570 7.95 31.88 0.46
C VAL A 570 9.41 32.46 0.35
N SER A 571 9.83 32.93 -0.85
CA SER A 571 10.95 33.88 -1.17
C SER A 571 12.43 33.51 -0.86
N LYS A 572 13.49 34.12 -1.47
CA LYS A 572 13.60 35.22 -2.47
C LYS A 572 14.81 35.02 -3.45
N LYS A 573 14.89 35.82 -4.53
CA LYS A 573 15.82 35.70 -5.69
C LYS A 573 17.04 36.66 -5.69
N LEU A 574 18.05 36.34 -6.52
CA LEU A 574 18.73 37.30 -7.42
C LEU A 574 19.14 36.60 -8.75
N LYS A 575 19.53 37.36 -9.79
CA LYS A 575 19.67 36.89 -11.20
C LYS A 575 20.71 37.72 -11.97
N LEU A 576 21.34 37.17 -13.01
CA LEU A 576 22.03 37.88 -14.11
C LEU A 576 22.22 36.95 -15.34
N GLU A 577 22.31 37.55 -16.53
CA GLU A 577 22.25 37.00 -17.92
C GLU A 577 22.61 38.18 -18.87
N PRO A 578 22.66 38.07 -20.23
CA PRO A 578 22.45 36.92 -21.14
C PRO A 578 23.81 36.50 -21.79
N GLU A 579 24.06 36.14 -23.06
CA GLU A 579 23.40 36.07 -24.41
C GLU A 579 24.13 34.94 -25.20
N MET A 580 23.83 34.49 -26.43
CA MET A 580 23.11 35.06 -27.60
C MET A 580 22.42 33.94 -28.44
N GLU A 581 21.91 34.24 -29.64
CA GLU A 581 20.84 33.45 -30.30
C GLU A 581 21.25 32.53 -31.47
N ALA A 582 20.45 31.48 -31.68
CA ALA A 582 20.20 30.85 -32.98
C ALA A 582 18.68 30.60 -33.14
N THR A 583 18.14 30.75 -34.35
CA THR A 583 16.68 30.87 -34.57
C THR A 583 15.95 29.54 -34.74
N PHE A 584 14.88 29.34 -33.95
CA PHE A 584 13.94 28.21 -34.05
C PHE A 584 12.51 28.71 -33.79
N ASP A 585 11.50 28.21 -34.52
CA ASP A 585 10.09 28.62 -34.30
C ASP A 585 9.51 27.89 -33.08
N THR A 586 9.18 28.64 -32.04
CA THR A 586 8.84 28.13 -30.70
C THR A 586 7.33 27.89 -30.49
N LYS A 587 6.57 27.73 -31.58
CA LYS A 587 5.12 27.43 -31.57
C LYS A 587 4.83 25.93 -31.36
N LEU A 588 5.19 25.42 -30.18
CA LEU A 588 4.60 24.20 -29.62
C LEU A 588 3.07 24.29 -29.65
N SER A 589 2.42 23.18 -29.99
CA SER A 589 0.96 23.13 -30.16
C SER A 589 0.20 23.27 -28.85
N HIS A 590 -1.08 23.67 -28.94
CA HIS A 590 -1.98 23.84 -27.79
C HIS A 590 -2.21 22.54 -26.97
N ALA A 591 -1.81 21.38 -27.51
CA ALA A 591 -1.80 20.12 -26.76
C ALA A 591 -0.83 20.17 -25.57
N LEU A 592 0.32 20.85 -25.72
CA LEU A 592 1.45 20.83 -24.78
C LEU A 592 1.54 22.10 -23.91
N ARG A 593 0.55 22.99 -24.00
CA ARG A 593 0.53 24.30 -23.30
C ARG A 593 -0.89 24.66 -22.88
N ASN A 594 -1.28 24.31 -21.66
CA ASN A 594 -2.59 24.64 -21.10
C ASN A 594 -2.73 26.15 -20.81
N ILE A 595 -3.27 26.87 -21.79
CA ILE A 595 -4.00 28.13 -21.61
C ILE A 595 -5.47 27.81 -21.91
N GLY A 596 -6.41 28.38 -21.16
CA GLY A 596 -7.83 28.11 -21.37
C GLY A 596 -8.42 28.98 -22.49
N ASP A 597 -9.17 28.35 -23.40
CA ASP A 597 -10.19 29.03 -24.21
C ASP A 597 -11.53 28.98 -23.46
N ASP A 598 -12.29 30.07 -23.49
CA ASP A 598 -13.69 30.12 -23.07
C ASP A 598 -14.58 29.41 -24.11
N ASP A 599 -15.62 28.67 -23.68
CA ASP A 599 -17.03 28.88 -24.08
C ASP A 599 -17.98 27.76 -23.61
N ASP A 600 -19.27 28.12 -23.50
CA ASP A 600 -20.48 27.29 -23.38
C ASP A 600 -20.50 26.09 -22.38
N VAL A 601 -20.86 26.40 -21.12
CA VAL A 601 -21.53 25.44 -20.22
C VAL A 601 -23.06 25.67 -20.31
N SER A 602 -23.78 24.67 -20.80
CA SER A 602 -25.25 24.67 -20.76
C SER A 602 -25.77 24.56 -19.33
N GLU A 603 -26.56 25.53 -18.88
CA GLU A 603 -27.08 25.57 -17.51
C GLU A 603 -28.12 24.47 -17.22
N SER A 604 -28.20 24.05 -15.96
CA SER A 604 -29.23 23.13 -15.46
C SER A 604 -30.31 23.87 -14.64
N PRO A 605 -31.58 23.39 -14.60
CA PRO A 605 -32.71 24.12 -14.00
C PRO A 605 -32.66 24.36 -12.47
N SER A 606 -31.54 24.03 -11.81
CA SER A 606 -31.31 24.27 -10.39
C SER A 606 -30.84 25.70 -10.11
N ALA A 607 -30.01 26.27 -11.00
CA ALA A 607 -29.38 27.59 -10.80
C ALA A 607 -30.41 28.73 -10.80
N GLU A 608 -31.40 28.66 -11.70
CA GLU A 608 -32.41 29.70 -11.92
C GLU A 608 -33.21 30.03 -10.64
N ARG A 609 -33.56 29.01 -9.84
CA ARG A 609 -34.28 29.19 -8.56
C ARG A 609 -33.43 29.93 -7.51
N GLN A 610 -32.11 29.70 -7.49
CA GLN A 610 -31.21 30.46 -6.60
C GLN A 610 -31.00 31.90 -7.09
N ALA A 611 -31.00 32.13 -8.40
CA ALA A 611 -30.94 33.47 -8.98
C ALA A 611 -32.19 34.29 -8.62
N THR A 612 -33.40 33.70 -8.72
CA THR A 612 -34.66 34.37 -8.32
C THR A 612 -34.64 34.79 -6.85
N ALA A 613 -34.17 33.92 -5.95
CA ALA A 613 -34.06 34.22 -4.52
C ALA A 613 -33.07 35.37 -4.21
N LYS A 614 -31.91 35.39 -4.88
CA LYS A 614 -30.91 36.47 -4.74
C LYS A 614 -31.39 37.80 -5.31
N ALA A 615 -32.19 37.79 -6.38
CA ALA A 615 -32.82 38.99 -6.92
C ALA A 615 -33.84 39.60 -5.94
N ALA A 616 -34.68 38.77 -5.31
CA ALA A 616 -35.63 39.21 -4.28
C ALA A 616 -34.93 39.86 -3.07
N TRP A 617 -33.78 39.33 -2.65
CA TRP A 617 -32.97 39.94 -1.57
C TRP A 617 -32.34 41.28 -1.95
N LYS A 618 -31.86 41.47 -3.19
CA LYS A 618 -31.33 42.78 -3.64
C LYS A 618 -32.38 43.88 -3.58
N GLY A 619 -33.64 43.58 -3.92
CA GLY A 619 -34.75 44.54 -3.84
C GLY A 619 -35.04 45.05 -2.42
N LEU A 620 -34.72 44.26 -1.39
CA LEU A 620 -34.95 44.61 0.02
C LEU A 620 -33.94 45.63 0.58
N LEU A 621 -32.75 45.76 -0.01
CA LEU A 621 -31.58 46.41 0.60
C LEU A 621 -31.16 47.76 0.00
N LYS A 622 -31.80 48.22 -1.08
CA LYS A 622 -31.64 49.58 -1.67
C LYS A 622 -30.19 50.11 -1.76
N MET A 623 -29.25 49.29 -2.23
CA MET A 623 -27.88 49.76 -2.51
C MET A 623 -27.78 50.37 -3.92
N PRO A 624 -27.02 51.46 -4.11
CA PRO A 624 -26.90 52.14 -5.40
C PRO A 624 -25.92 51.40 -6.34
N GLU A 625 -26.18 51.49 -7.65
CA GLU A 625 -25.28 50.95 -8.68
C GLU A 625 -24.27 52.00 -9.16
N THR A 626 -23.02 51.58 -9.42
CA THR A 626 -22.00 52.40 -10.07
C THR A 626 -21.46 51.69 -11.31
N SER A 627 -21.65 52.32 -12.47
CA SER A 627 -21.22 51.77 -13.76
C SER A 627 -19.88 52.37 -14.22
N SER A 628 -18.99 51.55 -14.77
CA SER A 628 -17.98 52.00 -15.74
C SER A 628 -17.74 50.92 -16.80
N LYS A 629 -17.42 51.36 -18.02
CA LYS A 629 -17.45 50.51 -19.23
C LYS A 629 -16.07 49.89 -19.50
N LYS A 630 -16.04 48.69 -20.07
CA LYS A 630 -14.81 48.15 -20.70
C LYS A 630 -14.38 49.03 -21.88
N ALA A 631 -13.08 49.23 -22.03
CA ALA A 631 -12.42 49.66 -23.26
C ALA A 631 -11.28 48.66 -23.56
N VAL A 632 -10.94 48.45 -24.83
CA VAL A 632 -10.04 47.37 -25.26
C VAL A 632 -8.67 47.93 -25.68
N ALA A 633 -7.59 47.39 -25.12
CA ALA A 633 -6.24 47.53 -25.67
C ALA A 633 -5.29 46.40 -25.20
N VAL A 634 -5.02 45.45 -26.11
CA VAL A 634 -3.71 44.87 -26.48
C VAL A 634 -2.72 44.36 -25.41
N ALA A 635 -2.19 43.14 -25.66
CA ALA A 635 -0.95 42.57 -25.12
C ALA A 635 -0.86 42.27 -23.61
N SER A 636 -1.57 41.23 -23.17
CA SER A 636 -1.19 40.50 -21.96
C SER A 636 0.14 39.76 -22.16
N LYS A 637 1.22 40.24 -21.52
CA LYS A 637 2.44 39.42 -21.31
C LYS A 637 2.04 38.14 -20.58
N SER A 638 2.47 36.98 -21.06
CA SER A 638 2.29 35.71 -20.36
C SER A 638 2.97 35.78 -18.99
N VAL A 639 2.19 35.75 -17.91
CA VAL A 639 2.73 35.69 -16.55
C VAL A 639 3.39 34.32 -16.39
N LYS A 640 4.73 34.27 -16.40
CA LYS A 640 5.51 33.04 -16.20
C LYS A 640 5.08 32.41 -14.86
N ARG A 641 4.31 31.33 -14.94
CA ARG A 641 3.67 30.67 -13.80
C ARG A 641 4.42 29.39 -13.51
N ARG A 642 5.04 29.30 -12.33
CA ARG A 642 5.65 28.06 -11.84
C ARG A 642 4.60 26.95 -11.80
N LEU A 643 4.99 25.73 -12.18
CA LEU A 643 4.11 24.57 -12.15
C LEU A 643 3.73 24.17 -10.72
N GLY A 644 2.56 23.55 -10.56
CA GLY A 644 2.00 23.16 -9.27
C GLY A 644 2.19 21.68 -8.96
N LYS A 645 1.60 21.24 -7.84
CA LYS A 645 1.59 19.81 -7.47
C LYS A 645 0.89 18.91 -8.49
N SER A 646 -0.07 19.47 -9.23
CA SER A 646 -0.75 18.86 -10.39
C SER A 646 0.16 18.51 -11.58
N GLN A 647 1.42 18.95 -11.59
CA GLN A 647 2.38 18.63 -12.67
C GLN A 647 3.71 18.09 -12.11
N LEU A 648 4.21 18.67 -11.00
CA LEU A 648 5.48 18.29 -10.39
C LEU A 648 5.33 17.27 -9.24
N GLY A 649 4.11 16.75 -9.02
CA GLY A 649 3.80 15.80 -7.96
C GLY A 649 3.70 16.43 -6.56
N PRO A 650 3.51 15.62 -5.50
CA PRO A 650 3.38 16.10 -4.13
C PRO A 650 4.63 16.88 -3.63
N HIS A 651 5.76 16.69 -4.30
CA HIS A 651 7.06 17.31 -3.99
C HIS A 651 7.41 18.54 -4.85
N ALA A 652 6.44 19.15 -5.56
CA ALA A 652 6.62 20.36 -6.37
C ALA A 652 7.45 21.49 -5.73
N ASN A 653 7.29 21.68 -4.41
CA ASN A 653 7.96 22.73 -3.63
C ASN A 653 9.21 22.24 -2.87
N GLU A 654 9.64 20.99 -3.06
CA GLU A 654 10.84 20.45 -2.45
C GLU A 654 12.10 21.18 -2.94
N LYS A 655 13.04 21.39 -2.00
CA LYS A 655 14.36 22.00 -2.27
C LYS A 655 15.48 20.95 -2.34
N GLN A 656 15.37 19.89 -1.55
CA GLN A 656 16.28 18.76 -1.49
C GLN A 656 15.50 17.56 -0.92
N MET A 657 15.73 16.36 -1.45
CA MET A 657 15.14 15.11 -0.99
C MET A 657 15.76 14.65 0.35
N PRO A 658 15.07 13.80 1.14
CA PRO A 658 15.60 13.29 2.41
C PRO A 658 16.88 12.47 2.25
N ALA A 659 17.83 12.59 3.19
CA ALA A 659 19.11 11.88 3.13
C ALA A 659 19.00 10.34 3.11
N TRP A 660 17.95 9.77 3.72
CA TRP A 660 17.68 8.33 3.63
C TRP A 660 17.33 7.89 2.20
N LEU A 661 16.67 8.77 1.44
CA LEU A 661 16.28 8.52 0.05
C LEU A 661 17.46 8.75 -0.89
N VAL A 662 18.32 9.74 -0.62
CA VAL A 662 19.62 9.86 -1.32
C VAL A 662 20.38 8.54 -1.21
N LYS A 663 20.53 8.01 0.02
CA LYS A 663 21.20 6.73 0.28
C LYS A 663 20.51 5.50 -0.34
N LEU A 664 19.19 5.55 -0.55
CA LEU A 664 18.47 4.51 -1.28
C LEU A 664 18.78 4.59 -2.79
N LEU A 665 18.75 5.80 -3.37
CA LEU A 665 19.07 6.02 -4.78
C LEU A 665 20.57 5.88 -5.10
N GLU A 666 21.46 5.98 -4.10
CA GLU A 666 22.87 5.56 -4.19
C GLU A 666 23.03 4.04 -4.40
N THR A 667 21.98 3.24 -4.16
CA THR A 667 21.93 1.81 -4.49
C THR A 667 21.22 1.50 -5.82
N ASP A 668 20.82 2.54 -6.57
CA ASP A 668 20.20 2.37 -7.88
C ASP A 668 21.17 1.72 -8.88
N GLY A 669 20.71 0.67 -9.58
CA GLY A 669 21.56 -0.10 -10.49
C GLY A 669 22.63 -0.99 -9.81
N ALA A 670 22.68 -1.06 -8.48
CA ALA A 670 23.70 -1.82 -7.76
C ALA A 670 23.53 -3.35 -7.90
N MET A 671 24.63 -4.05 -8.21
CA MET A 671 24.66 -5.51 -8.31
C MET A 671 24.76 -6.16 -6.92
N THR A 672 23.86 -7.11 -6.63
CA THR A 672 23.85 -7.89 -5.39
C THR A 672 24.03 -9.37 -5.72
N THR A 673 24.93 -10.07 -5.03
CA THR A 673 25.14 -11.51 -5.23
C THR A 673 24.07 -12.33 -4.49
N VAL A 674 23.19 -13.00 -5.25
CA VAL A 674 22.13 -13.86 -4.73
C VAL A 674 22.47 -15.33 -4.99
N ASN A 675 22.24 -16.21 -4.01
CA ASN A 675 22.32 -17.65 -4.23
C ASN A 675 21.03 -18.14 -4.89
N ARG A 676 21.05 -18.43 -6.20
CA ARG A 676 19.93 -19.09 -6.90
C ARG A 676 20.16 -20.60 -6.89
N LEU A 677 19.12 -21.38 -6.59
CA LEU A 677 19.16 -22.83 -6.79
C LEU A 677 18.96 -23.13 -8.27
N GLY A 678 19.85 -23.93 -8.87
CA GLY A 678 19.65 -24.47 -10.21
C GLY A 678 18.58 -25.55 -10.23
N THR A 679 18.10 -25.89 -11.43
CA THR A 679 17.23 -27.07 -11.67
C THR A 679 17.93 -28.39 -11.34
N ASP A 680 19.26 -28.38 -11.22
CA ASP A 680 20.11 -29.46 -10.72
C ASP A 680 20.17 -29.55 -9.17
N GLY A 681 19.39 -28.72 -8.47
CA GLY A 681 19.35 -28.62 -7.01
C GLY A 681 20.56 -27.93 -6.38
N LYS A 682 21.52 -27.40 -7.17
CA LYS A 682 22.76 -26.80 -6.65
C LYS A 682 22.63 -25.29 -6.53
N SER A 683 23.03 -24.75 -5.37
CA SER A 683 23.14 -23.30 -5.19
C SER A 683 24.29 -22.72 -6.02
N ARG A 684 23.97 -21.81 -6.93
CA ARG A 684 24.93 -21.02 -7.71
C ARG A 684 24.82 -19.56 -7.30
N LYS A 685 25.95 -18.85 -7.21
CA LYS A 685 25.96 -17.41 -7.01
C LYS A 685 25.63 -16.74 -8.35
N THR A 686 24.65 -15.84 -8.34
CA THR A 686 24.22 -15.04 -9.49
C THR A 686 24.19 -13.58 -9.06
N GLU A 687 24.83 -12.70 -9.81
CA GLU A 687 24.71 -11.26 -9.59
C GLU A 687 23.40 -10.77 -10.19
N VAL A 688 22.62 -10.05 -9.38
CA VAL A 688 21.30 -9.54 -9.73
C VAL A 688 21.22 -8.09 -9.26
N CYS A 689 20.86 -7.18 -10.16
CA CYS A 689 20.44 -5.83 -9.77
C CYS A 689 18.99 -5.90 -9.28
N MET A 690 18.70 -5.35 -8.10
CA MET A 690 17.38 -5.54 -7.46
C MET A 690 16.23 -4.91 -8.25
N ASN A 691 16.50 -3.91 -9.09
CA ASN A 691 15.48 -3.19 -9.86
C ASN A 691 15.64 -3.24 -11.39
N HIS A 692 16.65 -3.94 -11.92
CA HIS A 692 16.85 -4.09 -13.38
C HIS A 692 16.68 -5.54 -13.82
N ALA A 693 15.71 -5.82 -14.70
CA ALA A 693 15.59 -7.11 -15.37
C ALA A 693 15.99 -7.01 -16.86
N ALA A 694 16.95 -7.85 -17.27
CA ALA A 694 17.38 -7.99 -18.66
C ALA A 694 16.71 -9.21 -19.32
N ASN A 695 16.70 -9.24 -20.65
CA ASN A 695 16.29 -10.41 -21.46
C ASN A 695 14.83 -10.86 -21.24
N ILE A 696 13.94 -9.95 -20.85
CA ILE A 696 12.49 -10.21 -20.74
C ILE A 696 11.83 -10.27 -22.12
N ILE A 697 12.26 -9.45 -23.09
CA ILE A 697 11.69 -9.40 -24.45
C ILE A 697 11.74 -10.77 -25.17
N PRO A 698 12.85 -11.54 -25.16
CA PRO A 698 12.88 -12.92 -25.68
C PRO A 698 11.98 -13.93 -24.94
N VAL A 699 11.48 -13.60 -23.75
CA VAL A 699 10.45 -14.39 -23.05
C VAL A 699 9.06 -13.99 -23.56
N LEU A 700 8.78 -12.68 -23.71
CA LEU A 700 7.53 -12.17 -24.28
C LEU A 700 7.35 -12.62 -25.75
N GLU A 701 8.41 -12.64 -26.55
CA GLU A 701 8.43 -13.20 -27.90
C GLU A 701 7.92 -14.64 -27.92
N GLN A 702 8.52 -15.52 -27.11
CA GLN A 702 8.15 -16.93 -27.06
C GLN A 702 6.69 -17.11 -26.67
N LEU A 703 6.19 -16.30 -25.74
CA LEU A 703 4.78 -16.31 -25.32
C LEU A 703 3.86 -15.82 -26.44
N LEU A 704 4.20 -14.73 -27.14
CA LEU A 704 3.43 -14.21 -28.29
C LEU A 704 3.38 -15.22 -29.44
N HIS A 705 4.49 -15.92 -29.68
CA HIS A 705 4.56 -17.00 -30.66
C HIS A 705 3.69 -18.19 -30.26
N GLN A 706 3.56 -18.49 -28.97
CA GLN A 706 2.71 -19.58 -28.47
C GLN A 706 1.22 -19.18 -28.45
N ASP A 707 0.88 -17.94 -28.09
CA ASP A 707 -0.49 -17.45 -27.99
C ASP A 707 -1.24 -17.57 -29.32
N LYS A 708 -2.28 -18.42 -29.34
CA LYS A 708 -3.11 -18.72 -30.52
C LYS A 708 -3.97 -17.54 -30.95
N THR A 709 -4.09 -16.51 -30.12
CA THR A 709 -4.90 -15.32 -30.39
C THR A 709 -4.12 -14.16 -31.03
N THR A 710 -2.78 -14.17 -30.96
CA THR A 710 -1.88 -13.25 -31.70
C THR A 710 -2.04 -13.41 -33.22
N GLN A 711 -2.31 -12.33 -33.96
CA GLN A 711 -2.22 -12.32 -35.43
C GLN A 711 -0.81 -11.94 -35.88
N TYR A 712 -0.28 -10.83 -35.36
CA TYR A 712 1.12 -10.43 -35.43
C TYR A 712 1.45 -9.57 -34.21
N ALA A 713 2.73 -9.53 -33.87
CA ALA A 713 3.26 -8.57 -32.91
C ALA A 713 4.56 -7.97 -33.43
N TYR A 714 4.83 -6.74 -33.01
CA TYR A 714 6.12 -6.08 -33.08
C TYR A 714 6.67 -5.97 -31.65
N LEU A 715 7.99 -6.13 -31.50
CA LEU A 715 8.71 -5.92 -30.26
C LEU A 715 9.89 -4.97 -30.52
N CYS A 716 10.31 -4.24 -29.49
CA CYS A 716 11.55 -3.49 -29.52
C CYS A 716 12.77 -4.40 -29.27
N ASP A 717 13.93 -3.79 -29.06
CA ASP A 717 15.20 -4.49 -28.98
C ASP A 717 15.40 -5.29 -27.68
N PRO A 718 15.89 -6.54 -27.71
CA PRO A 718 16.23 -7.32 -26.51
C PRO A 718 17.19 -6.65 -25.52
N ALA A 719 17.96 -5.64 -25.93
CA ALA A 719 18.80 -4.82 -25.06
C ALA A 719 17.99 -3.95 -24.07
N VAL A 720 16.72 -3.65 -24.35
CA VAL A 720 15.84 -2.94 -23.40
C VAL A 720 15.69 -3.78 -22.13
N ARG A 721 16.10 -3.19 -21.02
CA ARG A 721 15.90 -3.73 -19.67
C ARG A 721 14.68 -3.08 -19.05
N HIS A 722 13.90 -3.86 -18.33
CA HIS A 722 12.86 -3.31 -17.47
C HIS A 722 13.52 -2.68 -16.24
N VAL A 723 13.26 -1.40 -16.01
CA VAL A 723 13.82 -0.62 -14.89
C VAL A 723 12.69 -0.21 -13.96
N SER A 724 12.69 -0.83 -12.78
CA SER A 724 11.61 -0.80 -11.79
C SER A 724 11.90 0.14 -10.62
N LYS A 725 10.86 0.54 -9.88
CA LYS A 725 10.94 1.36 -8.67
C LYS A 725 11.66 0.61 -7.54
N LEU A 726 12.52 1.27 -6.76
CA LEU A 726 13.00 0.73 -5.48
C LEU A 726 11.90 0.85 -4.41
N LYS A 727 11.84 -0.13 -3.49
CA LYS A 727 10.84 -0.15 -2.41
C LYS A 727 10.96 1.10 -1.54
N LYS A 728 9.87 1.87 -1.43
CA LYS A 728 9.76 3.17 -0.74
C LYS A 728 10.40 4.40 -1.44
N GLU A 729 10.80 4.34 -2.72
CA GLU A 729 11.42 5.52 -3.38
C GLU A 729 10.44 6.68 -3.66
N GLY A 730 9.19 6.37 -3.99
CA GLY A 730 8.17 7.36 -4.37
C GLY A 730 8.07 7.56 -5.89
N GLY A 731 7.52 8.71 -6.31
CA GLY A 731 7.20 8.97 -7.73
C GLY A 731 8.39 9.38 -8.59
N PHE A 732 9.22 8.40 -8.99
CA PHE A 732 10.34 8.58 -9.93
C PHE A 732 10.08 7.97 -11.33
N CYS A 733 8.83 7.59 -11.65
CA CYS A 733 8.46 6.90 -12.89
C CYS A 733 9.00 7.56 -14.18
N GLY A 734 9.00 8.89 -14.29
CA GLY A 734 9.58 9.60 -15.45
C GLY A 734 11.09 9.38 -15.63
N TYR A 735 11.84 9.28 -14.53
CA TYR A 735 13.29 8.98 -14.54
C TYR A 735 13.53 7.51 -14.91
N ARG A 736 12.73 6.61 -14.35
CA ARG A 736 12.76 5.17 -14.65
C ARG A 736 12.47 4.89 -16.15
N ASN A 737 11.56 5.66 -16.76
CA ASN A 737 11.29 5.62 -18.20
C ASN A 737 12.51 6.05 -19.05
N ILE A 738 13.23 7.09 -18.61
CA ILE A 738 14.51 7.50 -19.25
C ILE A 738 15.52 6.36 -19.13
N GLN A 739 15.65 5.71 -17.96
CA GLN A 739 16.57 4.59 -17.75
C GLN A 739 16.26 3.38 -18.66
N MET A 740 14.99 3.07 -18.91
CA MET A 740 14.60 2.02 -19.88
C MET A 740 15.04 2.39 -21.31
N MET A 741 14.81 3.63 -21.76
CA MET A 741 15.32 4.09 -23.06
C MET A 741 16.86 4.08 -23.13
N SER A 742 17.54 4.57 -22.10
CA SER A 742 19.01 4.53 -22.00
C SER A 742 19.55 3.10 -21.99
N SER A 743 18.81 2.12 -21.48
CA SER A 743 19.24 0.72 -21.47
C SER A 743 19.35 0.12 -22.88
N TYR A 744 18.44 0.50 -23.79
CA TYR A 744 18.58 0.21 -25.22
C TYR A 744 19.74 1.00 -25.83
N ILE A 745 19.81 2.31 -25.58
CA ILE A 745 20.81 3.17 -26.23
C ILE A 745 22.23 2.67 -25.95
N VAL A 746 22.51 2.33 -24.68
CA VAL A 746 23.78 1.72 -24.25
C VAL A 746 23.91 0.27 -24.72
N GLY A 747 22.91 -0.57 -24.49
CA GLY A 747 22.99 -2.01 -24.75
C GLY A 747 23.06 -2.41 -26.22
N ALA A 748 22.57 -1.55 -27.12
CA ALA A 748 22.65 -1.69 -28.57
C ALA A 748 23.63 -0.68 -29.22
N GLY A 749 24.44 0.06 -28.44
CA GLY A 749 25.43 1.00 -28.99
C GLY A 749 24.87 2.04 -29.97
N SER A 750 23.62 2.46 -29.79
CA SER A 750 22.89 3.29 -30.75
C SER A 750 23.36 4.77 -30.72
N GLN A 751 22.71 5.66 -31.50
CA GLN A 751 23.08 7.08 -31.53
C GLN A 751 23.20 7.69 -30.13
N GLY A 752 24.32 8.36 -29.85
CA GLY A 752 24.59 9.04 -28.57
C GLY A 752 24.90 8.14 -27.36
N HIS A 753 25.08 6.83 -27.52
CA HIS A 753 25.56 5.95 -26.43
C HIS A 753 26.90 6.42 -25.85
N GLU A 754 27.75 7.02 -26.68
CA GLU A 754 29.04 7.63 -26.33
C GLU A 754 28.95 8.71 -25.23
N TYR A 755 27.77 9.33 -25.04
CA TYR A 755 27.51 10.30 -23.98
C TYR A 755 26.91 9.69 -22.69
N LEU A 756 26.47 8.43 -22.75
CA LEU A 756 25.96 7.68 -21.58
C LEU A 756 27.01 6.69 -21.03
N GLY A 757 27.93 6.22 -21.88
CA GLY A 757 28.93 5.22 -21.54
C GLY A 757 28.35 3.82 -21.31
N ASP A 758 29.13 2.92 -20.71
CA ASP A 758 28.80 1.49 -20.58
C ASP A 758 27.68 1.16 -19.57
N LYS A 759 26.94 2.16 -19.07
CA LYS A 759 25.99 2.02 -17.95
C LYS A 759 24.70 2.81 -18.17
N ILE A 760 23.61 2.27 -17.63
CA ILE A 760 22.35 3.00 -17.46
C ILE A 760 22.60 4.13 -16.45
N PRO A 761 22.29 5.40 -16.77
CA PRO A 761 22.53 6.52 -15.86
C PRO A 761 21.62 6.44 -14.63
N THR A 762 22.13 6.85 -13.48
CA THR A 762 21.35 7.00 -12.24
C THR A 762 20.36 8.15 -12.34
N ILE A 763 19.38 8.19 -11.42
CA ILE A 763 18.44 9.31 -11.31
C ILE A 763 19.15 10.65 -11.11
N PHE A 764 20.30 10.69 -10.42
CA PHE A 764 21.07 11.91 -10.22
C PHE A 764 21.76 12.40 -11.50
N GLU A 765 22.33 11.48 -12.30
CA GLU A 765 22.91 11.81 -13.60
C GLU A 765 21.84 12.28 -14.58
N ILE A 766 20.65 11.66 -14.58
CA ILE A 766 19.49 12.11 -15.39
C ILE A 766 19.04 13.52 -14.97
N GLN A 767 18.97 13.81 -13.67
CA GLN A 767 18.67 15.18 -13.20
C GLN A 767 19.71 16.17 -13.71
N ASP A 768 21.00 15.82 -13.68
CA ASP A 768 22.08 16.69 -14.17
C ASP A 768 22.06 16.88 -15.70
N PHE A 769 21.73 15.84 -16.48
CA PHE A 769 21.57 15.96 -17.93
C PHE A 769 20.39 16.86 -18.32
N ILE A 770 19.23 16.72 -17.67
CA ILE A 770 18.06 17.59 -17.90
C ILE A 770 18.38 19.04 -17.51
N GLU A 771 19.02 19.24 -16.35
CA GLU A 771 19.40 20.57 -15.86
C GLU A 771 20.43 21.25 -16.78
N ASN A 772 21.39 20.49 -17.32
CA ASN A 772 22.35 20.96 -18.32
C ASN A 772 21.67 21.27 -19.66
N ALA A 773 20.71 20.46 -20.11
CA ALA A 773 19.91 20.72 -21.31
C ALA A 773 19.22 22.10 -21.23
N TRP A 774 18.60 22.39 -20.09
CA TRP A 774 17.98 23.68 -19.82
C TRP A 774 18.99 24.84 -19.82
N ASP A 775 20.19 24.64 -19.27
CA ASP A 775 21.26 25.65 -19.25
C ASP A 775 21.83 25.96 -20.65
N ILE A 776 21.90 24.99 -21.55
CA ILE A 776 22.28 25.21 -22.97
C ILE A 776 21.10 25.67 -23.85
N GLY A 777 19.97 26.03 -23.26
CA GLY A 777 18.81 26.62 -23.94
C GLY A 777 17.74 25.62 -24.40
N ILE A 778 17.99 24.32 -24.37
CA ILE A 778 17.04 23.28 -24.80
C ILE A 778 15.96 23.12 -23.73
N ASN A 779 14.71 23.51 -24.05
CA ASN A 779 13.60 23.56 -23.08
C ASN A 779 13.93 24.39 -21.81
N ALA A 780 14.70 25.48 -21.91
CA ALA A 780 15.07 26.33 -20.76
C ALA A 780 13.87 26.85 -19.92
N GLN A 781 12.67 26.87 -20.51
CA GLN A 781 11.41 27.15 -19.81
C GLN A 781 11.14 26.14 -18.66
N GLY A 782 11.53 24.87 -18.82
CA GLY A 782 11.41 23.82 -17.80
C GLY A 782 12.12 24.16 -16.49
N ARG A 783 13.30 24.80 -16.52
CA ARG A 783 13.98 25.27 -15.29
C ARG A 783 13.21 26.37 -14.58
N GLU A 784 12.61 27.31 -15.31
CA GLU A 784 11.77 28.36 -14.70
C GLU A 784 10.45 27.81 -14.14
N GLU A 785 9.90 26.78 -14.80
CA GLU A 785 8.62 26.15 -14.45
C GLU A 785 8.72 25.17 -13.27
N THR A 786 9.80 24.38 -13.19
CA THR A 786 10.12 23.50 -12.05
C THR A 786 10.78 24.25 -10.89
N GLY A 787 11.53 25.32 -11.19
CA GLY A 787 12.50 25.92 -10.28
C GLY A 787 13.65 24.96 -9.94
N GLY A 788 14.17 24.25 -10.95
CA GLY A 788 15.15 23.18 -10.83
C GLY A 788 14.55 21.85 -10.36
N ILE A 789 15.19 20.73 -10.72
CA ILE A 789 14.85 19.37 -10.28
C ILE A 789 16.00 18.67 -9.55
N LYS A 790 17.26 19.13 -9.71
CA LYS A 790 18.45 18.51 -9.10
C LYS A 790 18.28 18.32 -7.59
N GLY A 791 18.46 17.07 -7.15
CA GLY A 791 18.34 16.68 -5.75
C GLY A 791 16.91 16.63 -5.21
N THR A 792 15.87 16.63 -6.05
CA THR A 792 14.45 16.63 -5.60
C THR A 792 13.64 15.45 -6.13
N ARG A 793 12.47 15.19 -5.54
CA ARG A 793 11.48 14.19 -5.97
C ARG A 793 10.39 14.77 -6.91
N LYS A 794 10.71 15.79 -7.69
CA LYS A 794 9.73 16.40 -8.61
C LYS A 794 9.50 15.48 -9.80
N TYR A 795 8.26 15.41 -10.27
CA TYR A 795 7.96 14.70 -11.50
C TYR A 795 8.56 15.45 -12.71
N ILE A 796 9.02 14.69 -13.70
CA ILE A 796 9.48 15.18 -15.00
C ILE A 796 8.58 14.63 -16.11
N GLY A 797 8.35 15.42 -17.15
CA GLY A 797 7.49 15.08 -18.27
C GLY A 797 8.23 14.69 -19.55
N THR A 798 7.45 14.34 -20.58
CA THR A 798 7.92 14.11 -21.96
C THR A 798 8.86 15.23 -22.48
N PRO A 799 8.61 16.53 -22.24
CA PRO A 799 9.51 17.61 -22.69
C PRO A 799 10.86 17.65 -21.97
N ASP A 800 10.96 17.13 -20.76
CA ASP A 800 12.19 17.14 -19.96
C ASP A 800 13.08 15.96 -20.37
N ALA A 801 12.48 14.79 -20.58
CA ALA A 801 13.13 13.66 -21.23
C ALA A 801 13.64 14.03 -22.63
N GLN A 802 12.81 14.69 -23.46
CA GLN A 802 13.24 15.17 -24.77
C GLN A 802 14.42 16.14 -24.68
N ALA A 803 14.41 17.06 -23.70
CA ALA A 803 15.49 18.01 -23.50
C ALA A 803 16.83 17.32 -23.20
N MET A 804 16.84 16.33 -22.28
CA MET A 804 18.01 15.50 -22.02
C MET A 804 18.52 14.83 -23.30
N PHE A 805 17.69 14.06 -24.00
CA PHE A 805 18.15 13.32 -25.17
C PHE A 805 18.68 14.25 -26.28
N LEU A 806 17.98 15.36 -26.58
CA LEU A 806 18.45 16.35 -27.55
C LEU A 806 19.78 17.02 -27.13
N SER A 807 20.02 17.25 -25.82
CA SER A 807 21.29 17.80 -25.33
C SER A 807 22.48 16.83 -25.48
N LEU A 808 22.20 15.53 -25.50
CA LEU A 808 23.16 14.45 -25.72
C LEU A 808 23.25 14.06 -27.21
N GLY A 809 22.71 14.87 -28.13
CA GLY A 809 22.70 14.60 -29.57
C GLY A 809 21.77 13.47 -30.02
N ILE A 810 20.99 12.89 -29.12
CA ILE A 810 20.10 11.74 -29.35
C ILE A 810 18.80 12.24 -30.00
N ALA A 811 18.64 11.96 -31.28
CA ALA A 811 17.50 12.46 -32.07
C ALA A 811 16.18 11.80 -31.62
N CYS A 812 15.24 12.61 -31.10
CA CYS A 812 13.93 12.16 -30.63
C CYS A 812 12.82 13.18 -30.89
N ASP A 813 11.59 12.69 -31.06
CA ASP A 813 10.38 13.48 -31.27
C ASP A 813 9.32 13.17 -30.22
N ALA A 814 8.52 14.18 -29.86
CA ALA A 814 7.53 14.13 -28.77
C ALA A 814 6.12 14.42 -29.30
N GLN A 815 5.30 13.39 -29.42
CA GLN A 815 3.96 13.48 -29.99
C GLN A 815 2.87 13.50 -28.91
N GLY A 816 2.16 14.62 -28.80
CA GLY A 816 0.89 14.72 -28.06
C GLY A 816 -0.29 14.22 -28.89
N ILE A 817 -1.00 13.22 -28.38
CA ILE A 817 -2.13 12.55 -29.04
C ILE A 817 -3.43 12.93 -28.33
N LYS A 818 -4.23 13.79 -28.98
CA LYS A 818 -5.51 14.28 -28.47
C LYS A 818 -6.65 14.07 -29.49
N PRO A 819 -7.88 13.74 -29.07
CA PRO A 819 -9.00 13.53 -29.98
C PRO A 819 -9.46 14.85 -30.62
N GLY A 820 -10.00 14.77 -31.84
CA GLY A 820 -10.53 15.92 -32.56
C GLY A 820 -11.86 16.44 -31.99
N LYS A 821 -12.46 17.45 -32.65
CA LYS A 821 -13.74 18.06 -32.23
C LYS A 821 -14.88 17.03 -32.07
N ASP A 822 -14.93 16.01 -32.92
CA ASP A 822 -15.78 14.84 -32.67
C ASP A 822 -15.04 13.77 -31.85
N ARG A 823 -15.21 13.85 -30.53
CA ARG A 823 -14.65 12.90 -29.56
C ARG A 823 -15.26 11.48 -29.66
N ARG A 824 -16.40 11.30 -30.34
CA ARG A 824 -17.06 9.98 -30.48
C ARG A 824 -16.53 9.22 -31.68
N ALA A 825 -16.20 9.90 -32.78
CA ALA A 825 -15.73 9.27 -34.02
C ALA A 825 -14.30 8.69 -33.93
N ASN A 826 -13.38 9.31 -33.18
CA ASN A 826 -11.98 8.90 -33.13
C ASN A 826 -11.34 9.21 -31.76
N PRO A 827 -11.54 8.35 -30.74
CA PRO A 827 -11.04 8.57 -29.38
C PRO A 827 -9.52 8.38 -29.25
N ALA A 828 -8.93 8.92 -28.18
CA ALA A 828 -7.48 9.01 -27.97
C ALA A 828 -6.74 7.66 -28.10
N HIS A 829 -7.26 6.57 -27.52
CA HIS A 829 -6.65 5.23 -27.63
C HIS A 829 -6.59 4.72 -29.07
N ASN A 830 -7.60 5.02 -29.91
CA ASN A 830 -7.58 4.64 -31.33
C ASN A 830 -6.57 5.45 -32.16
N LEU A 831 -6.18 6.64 -31.69
CA LEU A 831 -5.07 7.40 -32.25
C LEU A 831 -3.72 6.87 -31.75
N LEU A 832 -3.61 6.54 -30.45
CA LEU A 832 -2.44 5.91 -29.85
C LEU A 832 -2.08 4.59 -30.56
N PHE A 833 -3.04 3.66 -30.72
CA PHE A 833 -2.81 2.40 -31.44
C PHE A 833 -2.33 2.63 -32.89
N LYS A 834 -2.86 3.64 -33.59
CA LYS A 834 -2.42 3.97 -34.96
C LYS A 834 -1.01 4.55 -34.99
N ALA A 835 -0.68 5.42 -34.04
CA ALA A 835 0.65 6.01 -33.93
C ALA A 835 1.70 4.92 -33.61
N VAL A 836 1.44 4.08 -32.61
CA VAL A 836 2.35 3.00 -32.18
C VAL A 836 2.50 1.91 -33.25
N GLU A 837 1.41 1.47 -33.88
CA GLU A 837 1.47 0.49 -34.98
C GLU A 837 2.24 1.05 -36.18
N ALA A 838 1.97 2.31 -36.57
CA ALA A 838 2.72 2.98 -37.63
C ALA A 838 4.20 3.11 -37.26
N TYR A 839 4.51 3.46 -36.01
CA TYR A 839 5.86 3.65 -35.51
C TYR A 839 6.71 2.37 -35.60
N PHE A 840 6.23 1.25 -35.06
CA PHE A 840 6.91 -0.04 -35.21
C PHE A 840 6.98 -0.51 -36.67
N SER A 841 5.95 -0.26 -37.48
CA SER A 841 5.95 -0.60 -38.91
C SER A 841 6.97 0.18 -39.75
N ASN A 842 7.46 1.33 -39.24
CA ASN A 842 8.53 2.14 -39.84
C ASN A 842 9.91 1.90 -39.20
N GLY A 843 10.02 0.95 -38.26
CA GLY A 843 11.29 0.55 -37.63
C GLY A 843 11.91 1.62 -36.73
N CYS A 844 11.29 1.91 -35.57
CA CYS A 844 11.76 2.91 -34.60
C CYS A 844 11.50 2.46 -33.14
N HIS A 845 12.20 3.05 -32.14
CA HIS A 845 12.24 2.58 -30.74
C HIS A 845 11.68 3.60 -29.69
N SER A 846 10.75 3.16 -28.83
CA SER A 846 10.03 3.98 -27.83
C SER A 846 10.54 3.78 -26.38
N MET A 847 10.13 4.64 -25.43
CA MET A 847 10.61 4.61 -24.02
C MET A 847 10.16 3.39 -23.21
N THR A 848 8.84 3.22 -23.12
CA THR A 848 8.15 2.27 -22.24
C THR A 848 7.33 1.26 -23.02
N ILE A 849 6.88 1.66 -24.21
CA ILE A 849 6.19 0.80 -25.16
C ILE A 849 7.25 -0.12 -25.80
N VAL A 850 7.32 -1.35 -25.30
CA VAL A 850 8.24 -2.39 -25.76
C VAL A 850 7.66 -3.26 -26.87
N GLY A 851 6.40 -3.04 -27.25
CA GLY A 851 5.81 -3.69 -28.41
C GLY A 851 4.39 -3.25 -28.73
N PHE A 852 3.86 -3.85 -29.80
CA PHE A 852 2.49 -3.69 -30.25
C PHE A 852 1.97 -5.02 -30.76
N GLU A 853 0.75 -5.38 -30.36
CA GLU A 853 0.10 -6.61 -30.81
C GLU A 853 -1.21 -6.29 -31.54
N LYS A 854 -1.44 -7.01 -32.63
CA LYS A 854 -2.77 -7.16 -33.22
C LYS A 854 -3.23 -8.61 -33.09
N ARG A 855 -4.49 -8.77 -32.69
CA ARG A 855 -5.10 -10.05 -32.35
C ARG A 855 -6.01 -10.54 -33.48
N THR A 856 -6.30 -11.84 -33.48
CA THR A 856 -7.02 -12.54 -34.56
C THR A 856 -8.50 -12.15 -34.67
N ASP A 857 -9.08 -11.61 -33.61
CA ASP A 857 -10.40 -10.95 -33.57
C ASP A 857 -10.38 -9.50 -34.11
N GLY A 858 -9.19 -8.96 -34.40
CA GLY A 858 -8.96 -7.59 -34.82
C GLY A 858 -8.72 -6.59 -33.69
N SER A 859 -8.70 -7.04 -32.42
CA SER A 859 -8.33 -6.18 -31.30
C SER A 859 -6.83 -5.84 -31.31
N LYS A 860 -6.45 -4.83 -30.51
CA LYS A 860 -5.11 -4.24 -30.48
C LYS A 860 -4.73 -3.92 -29.04
N ASP A 861 -3.50 -4.30 -28.70
CA ASP A 861 -2.90 -4.11 -27.39
C ASP A 861 -1.52 -3.45 -27.56
N VAL A 862 -1.18 -2.53 -26.65
CA VAL A 862 0.19 -2.02 -26.53
C VAL A 862 0.92 -2.89 -25.50
N ILE A 863 2.17 -3.28 -25.77
CA ILE A 863 3.00 -4.03 -24.83
C ILE A 863 3.96 -3.03 -24.16
N VAL A 864 3.96 -2.99 -22.83
CA VAL A 864 4.75 -2.03 -22.04
C VAL A 864 5.62 -2.69 -20.99
N PHE A 865 6.79 -2.11 -20.76
CA PHE A 865 7.46 -2.12 -19.46
C PHE A 865 7.02 -0.87 -18.71
N ASP A 866 6.69 -1.02 -17.44
CA ASP A 866 6.10 0.03 -16.62
C ASP A 866 6.92 0.15 -15.33
N PRO A 867 7.49 1.32 -15.04
CA PRO A 867 8.50 1.44 -13.99
C PRO A 867 7.96 1.19 -12.58
N MET A 868 6.64 1.15 -12.37
CA MET A 868 6.09 0.93 -11.05
C MET A 868 6.04 -0.57 -10.65
N PHE A 869 6.61 -1.48 -11.47
CA PHE A 869 6.46 -2.94 -11.33
C PHE A 869 7.79 -3.67 -11.35
N HIS A 870 7.87 -4.81 -10.66
CA HIS A 870 8.93 -5.80 -10.87
C HIS A 870 8.42 -6.94 -11.75
N ASP A 871 9.28 -7.51 -12.61
CA ASP A 871 8.92 -8.69 -13.39
C ASP A 871 8.65 -9.90 -12.49
N ALA A 872 7.50 -10.53 -12.69
CA ALA A 872 7.05 -11.59 -11.82
C ALA A 872 7.93 -12.87 -11.96
N PRO A 873 8.15 -13.65 -10.88
CA PRO A 873 9.05 -14.81 -10.88
C PRO A 873 8.68 -15.91 -11.89
N ASN A 874 7.40 -16.01 -12.26
CA ASN A 874 6.86 -16.87 -13.32
C ASN A 874 7.35 -16.48 -14.74
N VAL A 875 7.72 -15.22 -14.98
CA VAL A 875 8.30 -14.76 -16.26
C VAL A 875 9.82 -14.80 -16.20
N THR A 876 10.43 -14.24 -15.14
CA THR A 876 11.90 -14.15 -15.02
C THR A 876 12.59 -15.52 -14.93
N LYS A 877 11.90 -16.57 -14.47
CA LYS A 877 12.43 -17.94 -14.46
C LYS A 877 12.71 -18.50 -15.86
N TYR A 878 12.11 -17.96 -16.92
CA TYR A 878 12.26 -18.44 -18.31
C TYR A 878 13.37 -17.69 -19.08
N ILE A 879 14.03 -16.70 -18.47
CA ILE A 879 15.17 -16.01 -19.08
C ILE A 879 16.25 -17.01 -19.51
N GLY A 880 16.70 -16.91 -20.76
CA GLY A 880 17.74 -17.77 -21.35
C GLY A 880 17.29 -19.20 -21.67
N GLN A 881 16.00 -19.53 -21.56
CA GLN A 881 15.46 -20.86 -21.83
C GLN A 881 14.50 -20.85 -23.02
N LYS A 882 14.47 -21.96 -23.77
CA LYS A 882 13.34 -22.30 -24.63
C LYS A 882 12.30 -23.04 -23.81
N PHE A 883 11.04 -22.62 -23.88
CA PHE A 883 9.97 -23.20 -23.06
C PHE A 883 8.63 -23.22 -23.78
N THR A 884 7.77 -24.18 -23.42
CA THR A 884 6.35 -24.18 -23.80
C THR A 884 5.49 -23.98 -22.58
N HIS A 885 4.58 -23.00 -22.63
CA HIS A 885 3.62 -22.65 -21.60
C HIS A 885 2.21 -22.88 -22.16
N LYS A 886 1.43 -23.79 -21.56
CA LYS A 886 0.16 -24.23 -22.18
C LYS A 886 -0.85 -23.09 -22.35
N ALA A 887 -0.83 -22.11 -21.45
CA ALA A 887 -1.54 -20.85 -21.59
C ALA A 887 -0.55 -19.66 -21.53
N PRO A 888 -0.18 -19.07 -22.68
CA PRO A 888 0.82 -18.01 -22.72
C PRO A 888 0.22 -16.59 -22.77
N ALA A 889 -1.08 -16.45 -23.08
CA ALA A 889 -1.74 -15.16 -23.25
C ALA A 889 -1.80 -14.31 -21.95
N ASP A 890 -1.52 -14.97 -20.83
CA ASP A 890 -1.58 -14.49 -19.46
C ASP A 890 -0.25 -14.69 -18.70
N LEU A 891 0.85 -14.96 -19.42
CA LEU A 891 2.17 -14.41 -19.07
C LEU A 891 2.52 -13.17 -19.91
N LEU A 892 1.52 -12.63 -20.62
CA LEU A 892 1.63 -11.43 -21.44
C LEU A 892 0.80 -10.27 -20.91
N LYS A 893 -0.04 -10.47 -19.89
CA LYS A 893 -1.03 -9.47 -19.49
C LYS A 893 -0.53 -8.48 -18.43
N ALA A 894 0.49 -8.82 -17.67
CA ALA A 894 1.28 -7.81 -16.94
C ALA A 894 1.86 -6.76 -17.90
N TYR A 895 2.09 -7.14 -19.17
CA TYR A 895 2.72 -6.31 -20.21
C TYR A 895 1.72 -5.71 -21.21
N ARG A 896 0.61 -6.39 -21.54
CA ARG A 896 -0.45 -5.86 -22.43
C ARG A 896 -1.22 -4.71 -21.76
N ARG A 897 -1.60 -3.71 -22.57
CA ARG A 897 -2.55 -2.64 -22.24
C ARG A 897 -3.57 -2.55 -23.37
N ALA A 898 -4.72 -3.20 -23.21
CA ALA A 898 -5.73 -3.23 -24.26
C ALA A 898 -6.63 -1.98 -24.27
N THR A 899 -7.55 -1.97 -25.24
CA THR A 899 -8.46 -0.85 -25.55
C THR A 899 -9.28 -0.30 -24.37
N HIS A 900 -9.60 -1.10 -23.35
CA HIS A 900 -10.41 -0.64 -22.20
C HIS A 900 -9.55 0.15 -21.18
N TYR A 901 -8.28 -0.22 -20.98
CA TYR A 901 -7.38 0.45 -20.05
C TYR A 901 -7.11 1.87 -20.55
N LEU A 902 -6.78 1.94 -21.84
CA LEU A 902 -6.51 3.17 -22.58
C LEU A 902 -7.79 4.03 -22.80
N LYS A 903 -8.99 3.56 -22.46
CA LYS A 903 -10.22 4.37 -22.46
C LYS A 903 -10.36 5.29 -21.25
N LYS A 904 -9.66 5.04 -20.14
CA LYS A 904 -9.63 5.93 -18.97
C LYS A 904 -9.05 7.30 -19.30
N TYR A 905 -8.09 7.34 -20.22
CA TYR A 905 -7.28 8.52 -20.54
C TYR A 905 -7.88 9.31 -21.72
N HIS A 906 -7.88 10.64 -21.61
CA HIS A 906 -8.42 11.55 -22.63
C HIS A 906 -7.39 12.00 -23.66
N GLU A 907 -6.11 11.83 -23.35
CA GLU A 907 -4.95 12.24 -24.13
C GLU A 907 -3.75 11.38 -23.75
N PHE A 908 -2.77 11.29 -24.65
CA PHE A 908 -1.50 10.58 -24.42
C PHE A 908 -0.34 11.44 -24.93
N GLU A 909 0.85 11.18 -24.42
CA GLU A 909 2.11 11.68 -24.96
C GLU A 909 3.04 10.50 -25.21
N ILE A 910 3.83 10.55 -26.29
CA ILE A 910 4.85 9.56 -26.60
C ILE A 910 6.15 10.30 -26.94
N LEU A 911 7.26 9.93 -26.28
CA LEU A 911 8.60 10.24 -26.76
C LEU A 911 9.12 9.05 -27.58
N MET A 912 9.69 9.36 -28.75
CA MET A 912 10.08 8.39 -29.76
C MET A 912 11.49 8.70 -30.24
N LEU A 913 12.38 7.70 -30.27
CA LEU A 913 13.66 7.86 -30.96
C LEU A 913 13.40 7.95 -32.47
N THR A 914 14.00 8.97 -33.10
CA THR A 914 13.95 9.16 -34.54
C THR A 914 15.30 8.78 -35.14
N PRO A 915 15.35 8.21 -36.35
CA PRO A 915 16.61 8.03 -37.08
C PRO A 915 17.41 9.33 -37.13
N PRO A 916 18.75 9.27 -37.05
CA PRO A 916 19.57 10.47 -37.18
C PRO A 916 19.27 11.13 -38.53
N LYS A 917 18.91 12.42 -38.52
CA LYS A 917 18.70 13.18 -39.76
C LYS A 917 19.96 13.05 -40.60
N PRO A 918 19.87 12.59 -41.87
CA PRO A 918 21.06 12.40 -42.70
C PRO A 918 21.81 13.72 -42.78
N THR A 919 23.03 13.75 -42.24
CA THR A 919 23.85 14.96 -42.23
C THR A 919 24.09 15.33 -43.68
N THR A 920 23.43 16.40 -44.14
CA THR A 920 23.66 16.92 -45.48
C THR A 920 25.11 17.34 -45.55
N ARG A 921 25.95 16.49 -46.16
CA ARG A 921 27.33 16.83 -46.53
C ARG A 921 27.24 18.07 -47.40
N ARG A 922 27.41 19.25 -46.79
CA ARG A 922 27.83 20.45 -47.52
C ARG A 922 29.05 20.03 -48.33
N GLY A 923 29.05 20.32 -49.62
CA GLY A 923 30.12 19.90 -50.52
C GLY A 923 31.45 20.55 -50.13
N GLY A 924 32.18 19.92 -49.22
CA GLY A 924 33.61 20.14 -49.06
C GLY A 924 34.29 19.66 -50.33
N GLY A 925 34.88 20.59 -51.07
CA GLY A 925 35.56 20.28 -52.32
C GLY A 925 36.74 19.32 -52.10
N VAL A 926 37.12 18.61 -53.16
CA VAL A 926 38.33 17.80 -53.19
C VAL A 926 39.54 18.64 -52.77
N ASN A 927 40.28 18.18 -51.77
CA ASN A 927 41.67 18.54 -51.57
C ASN A 927 42.43 17.31 -51.08
N ASN A 928 43.43 16.89 -51.86
CA ASN A 928 44.34 15.82 -51.47
C ASN A 928 45.33 16.38 -50.45
N ALA A 929 45.54 15.66 -49.35
CA ALA A 929 46.76 15.71 -48.56
C ALA A 929 47.10 14.28 -48.14
N GLN A 930 48.36 13.90 -48.30
CA GLN A 930 48.86 12.57 -47.97
C GLN A 930 49.59 12.57 -46.61
N ASP A 931 49.98 11.38 -46.19
CA ASP A 931 51.20 11.09 -45.44
C ASP A 931 51.32 11.43 -43.94
N THR A 932 51.14 10.34 -43.16
CA THR A 932 52.08 9.81 -42.15
C THR A 932 52.06 10.28 -40.69
N VAL A 933 52.38 9.28 -39.84
CA VAL A 933 52.62 9.26 -38.38
C VAL A 933 51.37 9.36 -37.52
#